data_AF-A0A2T1G585-F1
#
_entry.id   AF-A0A2T1G585-F1
#
_cell.length_a   1.000
_cell.length_b   1.000
_cell.length_c   1.000
_cell.angle_alpha   90.00
_cell.angle_beta   90.00
_cell.angle_gamma   90.00
#
_symmetry.space_group_name_H-M   'P 1'
#
loop_
_entity.id
_entity.type
_entity.pdbx_description
1 polymer ?
#
loop_
_entity_poly.entity_id
_entity_poly.type
_entity_poly.pdbx_seq_one_letter_code
_entity_poly.pdbx_strand_id
1 'polypeptide(L)'
;MINWQNQAADQLILQKLLIMRPSANIAIFRLGISLLTALPIACFYANKAISQTNDISQFWAADNLANTDNEALALQKQEIKQDETATNLNQLPDFPESSPIENQPDPCSTINQTDCDTRQSSEAKNLVEADPKCQNQLHCNVLAQNQQTAPPNLPPPPTQPDPNRDRFLQPAPQPSVEPPQVPPTVKPQPPSPVPLPLPNTIIQVQKIQVVGSTILSQDEINALIKPFEGRSSTLEQLKQIADKITEIYLTRGYITSRAVLPPQTIASGIVEIQVIEGKLSRIEVEGNKRVHKSYIRSRIRLGAGIPLSTASLEDQLRLLRVDPLFDNVEASLRAGDNEGESILIVRVSEANPFQSSFSFDNYSPPSVGSERLGVSLRHRNITGNGDELAAAYYRSLGDSDVFDFSYRIPLNAMNGTLQLRAAPNRNSIVQAPFDTFDISGKSHLFELSYRQPLLRTPIEEFALSAGVTYQTSRTFVAGEPVSFGIRQESKGVTTTTAIKLGQDYIRRDPQGAWAVRSQFTIGTSLFDATQYEGSDPDGQFLSWLGQVQRVQRLNDKHLLILQSDLQLSANSLLPSQQFVIGGGQSLRGYRQNARSGDNGFRVSIEDRITLQRDASGNPKLQLAPFLDAGTVWNTPNNPNKLTNQRFLSGLGLGVIWQPIRQVNLRVDYAFPLVRISDKGDNLQDNGIYFNIIYTP
;
A
#
# COMPACT_ATOMS: atom_id res chain seq x y z
N MET A 1 34.93 28.45 20.26
CA MET A 1 36.09 29.28 19.88
C MET A 1 37.29 28.36 19.70
N ILE A 2 38.31 28.85 18.97
CA ILE A 2 39.44 28.10 18.38
C ILE A 2 39.06 27.47 17.03
N ASN A 3 39.91 27.75 16.05
CA ASN A 3 39.74 27.64 14.61
C ASN A 3 41.07 27.10 14.05
N TRP A 4 41.04 26.15 13.11
CA TRP A 4 42.20 25.85 12.26
C TRP A 4 41.73 25.49 10.85
N GLN A 5 42.20 26.28 9.90
CA GLN A 5 42.03 26.06 8.46
C GLN A 5 43.25 25.36 7.86
N ASN A 6 43.03 24.78 6.68
CA ASN A 6 44.00 24.54 5.60
C ASN A 6 45.17 23.57 5.85
N GLN A 7 45.15 22.47 5.10
CA GLN A 7 46.27 22.15 4.21
C GLN A 7 45.73 21.80 2.81
N ALA A 8 46.27 22.46 1.81
CA ALA A 8 46.10 22.17 0.38
C ALA A 8 47.33 21.35 -0.08
N ALA A 9 47.15 20.25 -0.80
CA ALA A 9 47.24 20.16 -2.27
C ALA A 9 48.67 19.94 -2.80
N ASP A 10 48.85 18.83 -3.54
CA ASP A 10 49.72 18.68 -4.71
C ASP A 10 49.33 17.34 -5.42
N GLN A 11 48.93 17.37 -6.71
CA GLN A 11 49.72 16.97 -7.90
C GLN A 11 49.81 15.43 -8.12
N LEU A 12 49.65 14.83 -9.31
CA LEU A 12 49.23 15.32 -10.64
C LEU A 12 48.79 14.12 -11.54
N ILE A 13 47.74 14.32 -12.37
CA ILE A 13 47.39 13.71 -13.68
C ILE A 13 48.00 12.35 -14.10
N LEU A 14 47.12 11.38 -14.46
CA LEU A 14 47.20 10.66 -15.75
C LEU A 14 45.87 10.04 -16.19
N GLN A 15 45.54 10.21 -17.48
CA GLN A 15 44.31 9.72 -18.12
C GLN A 15 44.36 8.20 -18.40
N LYS A 16 43.22 7.50 -18.25
CA LYS A 16 42.69 6.58 -19.28
C LYS A 16 41.24 6.17 -19.00
N LEU A 17 40.57 5.76 -20.08
CA LEU A 17 39.14 5.44 -20.18
C LEU A 17 38.63 4.49 -19.09
N LEU A 18 37.38 4.68 -18.65
CA LEU A 18 36.49 3.55 -18.38
C LEU A 18 35.01 3.95 -18.51
N ILE A 19 34.29 3.18 -19.33
CA ILE A 19 32.85 3.31 -19.58
C ILE A 19 32.11 2.73 -18.37
N MET A 20 31.37 3.54 -17.62
CA MET A 20 30.40 3.03 -16.64
C MET A 20 29.04 2.81 -17.30
N ARG A 21 28.67 1.55 -17.48
CA ARG A 21 27.27 1.16 -17.72
C ARG A 21 26.49 1.20 -16.40
N PRO A 22 25.30 1.80 -16.32
CA PRO A 22 24.39 1.57 -15.20
C PRO A 22 23.74 0.19 -15.36
N SER A 23 24.02 -0.74 -14.46
CA SER A 23 23.33 -2.03 -14.39
C SER A 23 21.93 -1.87 -13.79
N ALA A 24 20.92 -1.77 -14.65
CA ALA A 24 19.53 -1.81 -14.24
C ALA A 24 19.14 -3.25 -13.84
N ASN A 25 18.88 -3.47 -12.54
CA ASN A 25 18.28 -4.72 -12.06
C ASN A 25 16.77 -4.71 -12.35
N ILE A 26 16.38 -5.29 -13.48
CA ILE A 26 14.97 -5.57 -13.80
C ILE A 26 14.56 -6.83 -13.03
N ALA A 27 13.62 -6.68 -12.09
CA ALA A 27 12.98 -7.84 -11.44
C ALA A 27 11.97 -8.46 -12.41
N ILE A 28 12.27 -9.66 -12.92
CA ILE A 28 11.35 -10.40 -13.80
C ILE A 28 10.44 -11.28 -12.93
N PHE A 29 9.15 -10.99 -12.93
CA PHE A 29 8.13 -11.85 -12.34
C PHE A 29 7.90 -13.08 -13.23
N ARG A 30 7.89 -14.28 -12.63
CA ARG A 30 7.31 -15.48 -13.24
C ARG A 30 6.38 -16.17 -12.24
N LEU A 31 5.10 -16.27 -12.58
CA LEU A 31 4.16 -17.16 -11.89
C LEU A 31 4.36 -18.58 -12.41
N GLY A 32 4.58 -19.53 -11.50
CA GLY A 32 4.56 -20.96 -11.76
C GLY A 32 3.58 -21.65 -10.82
N ILE A 33 2.68 -22.46 -11.37
CA ILE A 33 1.72 -23.25 -10.59
C ILE A 33 2.37 -24.62 -10.32
N SER A 34 2.56 -24.96 -9.04
CA SER A 34 2.96 -26.31 -8.64
C SER A 34 1.74 -27.22 -8.56
N LEU A 35 1.73 -28.30 -9.34
CA LEU A 35 0.60 -29.23 -9.48
C LEU A 35 0.40 -30.21 -8.30
N LEU A 36 1.15 -30.05 -7.20
CA LEU A 36 1.14 -30.99 -6.06
C LEU A 36 0.86 -30.35 -4.68
N THR A 37 0.73 -29.03 -4.58
CA THR A 37 0.29 -28.34 -3.36
C THR A 37 -0.59 -27.14 -3.69
N ALA A 38 -1.85 -27.16 -3.25
CA ALA A 38 -2.85 -26.11 -3.52
C ALA A 38 -2.64 -24.84 -2.64
N LEU A 39 -1.44 -24.27 -2.67
CA LEU A 39 -1.07 -23.03 -1.99
C LEU A 39 -0.21 -22.15 -2.94
N PRO A 40 -0.67 -20.97 -3.35
CA PRO A 40 0.15 -20.04 -4.14
C PRO A 40 1.17 -19.34 -3.22
N ILE A 41 2.38 -19.89 -3.13
CA ILE A 41 3.52 -19.24 -2.45
C ILE A 41 4.31 -18.42 -3.47
N ALA A 42 4.37 -17.10 -3.27
CA ALA A 42 5.29 -16.24 -4.00
C ALA A 42 6.70 -16.32 -3.38
N CYS A 43 7.54 -17.26 -3.85
CA CYS A 43 8.92 -17.38 -3.39
C CYS A 43 9.82 -16.28 -3.99
N PHE A 44 10.30 -15.36 -3.14
CA PHE A 44 11.38 -14.45 -3.49
C PHE A 44 12.74 -15.11 -3.21
N TYR A 45 13.49 -15.45 -4.27
CA TYR A 45 14.89 -15.88 -4.14
C TYR A 45 15.84 -14.68 -4.22
N ALA A 46 16.61 -14.48 -3.16
CA ALA A 46 17.78 -13.60 -3.18
C ALA A 46 19.01 -14.39 -3.62
N ASN A 47 19.48 -14.18 -4.85
CA ASN A 47 20.71 -14.83 -5.32
C ASN A 47 21.95 -14.25 -4.63
N LYS A 48 22.57 -15.08 -3.79
CA LYS A 48 23.91 -14.85 -3.26
C LYS A 48 24.92 -15.14 -4.38
N ALA A 49 25.76 -14.17 -4.73
CA ALA A 49 26.72 -14.33 -5.82
C ALA A 49 27.75 -15.44 -5.49
N ILE A 50 27.87 -16.43 -6.38
CA ILE A 50 28.98 -17.38 -6.44
C ILE A 50 29.50 -17.34 -7.87
N SER A 51 30.74 -16.89 -8.06
CA SER A 51 31.39 -16.83 -9.37
C SER A 51 32.15 -18.12 -9.63
N GLN A 52 31.69 -18.94 -10.58
CA GLN A 52 32.56 -19.84 -11.34
C GLN A 52 32.12 -19.86 -12.80
N THR A 53 33.07 -19.55 -13.68
CA THR A 53 33.00 -19.79 -15.12
C THR A 53 33.24 -21.28 -15.41
N ASN A 54 32.46 -21.87 -16.32
CA ASN A 54 32.98 -22.52 -17.54
C ASN A 54 31.84 -23.12 -18.38
N ASP A 55 32.17 -23.31 -19.67
CA ASP A 55 31.48 -23.97 -20.79
C ASP A 55 30.12 -24.66 -20.57
N ILE A 56 29.18 -24.34 -21.47
CA ILE A 56 28.19 -25.30 -21.95
C ILE A 56 28.18 -25.28 -23.48
N SER A 57 28.74 -26.35 -24.05
CA SER A 57 28.44 -26.79 -25.41
C SER A 57 28.00 -28.25 -25.35
N GLN A 58 27.15 -28.64 -26.30
CA GLN A 58 26.67 -30.01 -26.59
C GLN A 58 25.46 -30.56 -25.81
N PHE A 59 24.74 -31.42 -26.53
CA PHE A 59 23.55 -32.22 -26.20
C PHE A 59 22.28 -31.39 -25.91
N TRP A 60 21.11 -31.73 -26.47
CA TRP A 60 20.64 -33.07 -26.87
C TRP A 60 20.14 -33.15 -28.32
N ALA A 61 20.25 -34.34 -28.90
CA ALA A 61 19.60 -34.76 -30.15
C ALA A 61 19.02 -36.18 -29.96
N ALA A 62 17.92 -36.49 -30.65
CA ALA A 62 17.28 -37.82 -30.76
C ALA A 62 16.73 -38.43 -29.43
N ASP A 63 15.66 -39.23 -29.39
CA ASP A 63 14.76 -39.81 -30.41
C ASP A 63 13.31 -39.83 -29.83
N ASN A 64 12.29 -39.34 -30.55
CA ASN A 64 11.41 -40.08 -31.47
C ASN A 64 10.46 -41.13 -30.84
N LEU A 65 9.16 -40.82 -30.89
CA LEU A 65 8.07 -41.76 -31.21
C LEU A 65 6.84 -40.99 -31.70
N ALA A 66 6.45 -41.31 -32.94
CA ALA A 66 5.22 -41.01 -33.66
C ALA A 66 3.93 -41.28 -32.84
N ASN A 67 2.72 -40.76 -33.13
CA ASN A 67 2.17 -39.97 -34.26
C ASN A 67 0.92 -39.18 -33.73
N THR A 68 0.06 -38.45 -34.47
CA THR A 68 -0.21 -38.30 -35.93
C THR A 68 -0.82 -36.89 -36.22
N ASP A 69 -1.05 -36.60 -37.51
CA ASP A 69 -2.10 -35.76 -38.12
C ASP A 69 -2.40 -34.31 -37.65
N ASN A 70 -2.01 -33.36 -38.52
CA ASN A 70 -2.81 -32.29 -39.16
C ASN A 70 -3.58 -31.26 -38.28
N GLU A 71 -3.62 -29.97 -38.60
CA GLU A 71 -3.14 -29.23 -39.79
C GLU A 71 -2.81 -27.77 -39.42
N ALA A 72 -2.07 -27.06 -40.29
CA ALA A 72 -1.44 -25.79 -39.95
C ALA A 72 -2.29 -24.55 -40.30
N LEU A 73 -2.05 -23.45 -39.58
CA LEU A 73 -1.94 -22.14 -40.24
C LEU A 73 -0.87 -21.27 -39.56
N ALA A 74 0.10 -20.82 -40.36
CA ALA A 74 1.25 -20.05 -39.90
C ALA A 74 0.96 -18.54 -39.86
N LEU A 75 1.54 -17.88 -38.85
CA LEU A 75 1.78 -16.44 -38.85
C LEU A 75 2.83 -16.09 -39.91
N GLN A 76 2.71 -14.93 -40.56
CA GLN A 76 3.90 -14.11 -40.78
C GLN A 76 3.61 -12.60 -40.75
N LYS A 77 4.43 -11.89 -39.96
CA LYS A 77 4.53 -10.43 -39.93
C LYS A 77 5.35 -9.95 -41.13
N GLN A 78 5.15 -8.70 -41.56
CA GLN A 78 6.30 -7.82 -41.80
C GLN A 78 5.97 -6.33 -41.66
N GLU A 79 7.00 -5.56 -41.33
CA GLU A 79 6.95 -4.15 -40.93
C GLU A 79 7.46 -3.21 -42.03
N ILE A 80 6.89 -2.00 -42.04
CA ILE A 80 7.54 -0.69 -42.30
C ILE A 80 8.31 -0.51 -43.64
N LYS A 81 7.86 0.49 -44.42
CA LYS A 81 8.73 1.60 -44.86
C LYS A 81 7.92 2.85 -45.23
N GLN A 82 8.49 4.01 -44.90
CA GLN A 82 8.08 5.32 -45.41
C GLN A 82 8.64 5.49 -46.83
N ASP A 83 7.96 6.28 -47.69
CA ASP A 83 8.61 7.47 -48.24
C ASP A 83 7.60 8.51 -48.79
N GLU A 84 8.08 9.72 -49.01
CA GLU A 84 7.30 10.88 -49.47
C GLU A 84 7.13 10.92 -51.00
N THR A 85 6.09 11.60 -51.50
CA THR A 85 6.20 12.63 -52.57
C THR A 85 4.86 13.31 -52.85
N ALA A 86 4.92 14.61 -53.16
CA ALA A 86 3.78 15.41 -53.62
C ALA A 86 3.81 15.59 -55.16
N THR A 87 2.69 16.03 -55.75
CA THR A 87 2.58 17.20 -56.67
C THR A 87 1.48 17.04 -57.74
N ASN A 88 0.61 18.06 -57.84
CA ASN A 88 -0.28 18.51 -58.94
C ASN A 88 -1.18 17.52 -59.72
N LEU A 89 -2.47 17.77 -59.98
CA LEU A 89 -3.24 18.92 -60.54
C LEU A 89 -3.58 18.71 -62.04
N ASN A 90 -4.87 18.77 -62.35
CA ASN A 90 -5.50 19.01 -63.66
C ASN A 90 -5.19 18.07 -64.84
N GLN A 91 -6.20 17.31 -65.27
CA GLN A 91 -6.71 17.36 -66.66
C GLN A 91 -8.11 16.71 -66.78
N LEU A 92 -9.05 17.45 -67.38
CA LEU A 92 -10.36 16.97 -67.84
C LEU A 92 -10.25 16.50 -69.30
N PRO A 93 -11.20 15.67 -69.77
CA PRO A 93 -11.66 15.72 -71.16
C PRO A 93 -13.18 15.98 -71.27
N ASP A 94 -13.58 16.45 -72.45
CA ASP A 94 -14.84 17.15 -72.73
C ASP A 94 -16.12 16.30 -72.87
N PHE A 95 -17.27 16.98 -72.78
CA PHE A 95 -18.60 16.49 -73.15
C PHE A 95 -18.90 16.67 -74.65
N PRO A 96 -19.77 15.83 -75.24
CA PRO A 96 -20.56 16.15 -76.43
C PRO A 96 -22.01 16.58 -76.09
N GLU A 97 -22.57 17.49 -76.88
CA GLU A 97 -23.93 18.07 -76.73
C GLU A 97 -25.02 17.42 -77.61
N SER A 98 -26.27 17.87 -77.38
CA SER A 98 -27.53 17.64 -78.13
C SER A 98 -28.28 16.33 -77.78
N SER A 99 -29.62 16.27 -77.70
CA SER A 99 -30.70 17.16 -78.18
C SER A 99 -31.92 17.21 -77.19
N PRO A 100 -32.91 18.13 -77.34
CA PRO A 100 -33.91 18.43 -76.30
C PRO A 100 -35.30 17.80 -76.52
N ILE A 101 -35.94 17.26 -75.47
CA ILE A 101 -37.36 16.81 -75.50
C ILE A 101 -38.08 17.10 -74.16
N GLU A 102 -39.07 18.00 -74.24
CA GLU A 102 -40.41 17.97 -73.60
C GLU A 102 -40.60 18.04 -72.06
N ASN A 103 -41.46 18.96 -71.62
CA ASN A 103 -41.81 19.21 -70.22
C ASN A 103 -42.79 18.16 -69.66
N GLN A 104 -42.46 17.57 -68.51
CA GLN A 104 -43.44 17.04 -67.56
C GLN A 104 -43.52 17.93 -66.32
N PRO A 105 -44.67 18.02 -65.61
CA PRO A 105 -44.77 18.77 -64.37
C PRO A 105 -43.91 18.14 -63.27
N ASP A 106 -43.14 18.96 -62.56
CA ASP A 106 -42.26 18.51 -61.48
C ASP A 106 -43.10 18.12 -60.23
N PRO A 107 -43.08 16.84 -59.78
CA PRO A 107 -43.95 16.37 -58.70
C PRO A 107 -43.63 16.95 -57.32
N CYS A 108 -42.46 17.59 -57.14
CA CYS A 108 -42.09 18.21 -55.85
C CYS A 108 -42.82 19.57 -55.58
N SER A 109 -43.70 20.04 -56.47
CA SER A 109 -44.22 21.43 -56.50
C SER A 109 -45.39 21.77 -55.55
N THR A 110 -45.83 20.85 -54.68
CA THR A 110 -47.01 21.04 -53.82
C THR A 110 -46.75 21.01 -52.31
N ILE A 111 -45.49 21.03 -51.86
CA ILE A 111 -45.13 21.03 -50.43
C ILE A 111 -44.76 22.45 -49.99
N ASN A 112 -45.51 23.00 -49.03
CA ASN A 112 -45.26 24.35 -48.50
C ASN A 112 -44.72 24.28 -47.06
N GLN A 113 -43.97 25.30 -46.63
CA GLN A 113 -43.10 25.21 -45.45
C GLN A 113 -43.86 24.93 -44.12
N THR A 114 -45.15 25.27 -44.07
CA THR A 114 -46.06 25.02 -42.94
C THR A 114 -46.36 23.53 -42.67
N ASP A 115 -46.21 22.65 -43.68
CA ASP A 115 -46.48 21.21 -43.51
C ASP A 115 -45.36 20.46 -42.75
N CYS A 116 -44.13 21.01 -42.66
CA CYS A 116 -43.03 20.37 -41.92
C CYS A 116 -43.17 20.47 -40.37
N ASP A 117 -44.01 21.36 -39.84
CA ASP A 117 -44.10 21.62 -38.39
C ASP A 117 -45.26 20.90 -37.67
N THR A 118 -46.23 20.29 -38.38
CA THR A 118 -47.55 19.98 -37.78
C THR A 118 -48.11 18.57 -37.94
N ARG A 119 -47.42 17.60 -38.58
CA ARG A 119 -47.93 16.21 -38.70
C ARG A 119 -47.10 15.18 -37.94
N GLN A 120 -47.80 14.22 -37.33
CA GLN A 120 -47.20 13.12 -36.57
C GLN A 120 -46.31 12.24 -37.46
N SER A 121 -45.27 11.68 -36.85
CA SER A 121 -44.04 11.17 -37.50
C SER A 121 -44.14 9.89 -38.33
N SER A 122 -45.35 9.50 -38.75
CA SER A 122 -45.61 8.31 -39.58
C SER A 122 -45.92 8.64 -41.05
N GLU A 123 -46.69 9.68 -41.35
CA GLU A 123 -47.08 9.98 -42.75
C GLU A 123 -45.96 10.63 -43.57
N ALA A 124 -45.14 11.49 -42.96
CA ALA A 124 -44.01 12.12 -43.64
C ALA A 124 -42.93 11.12 -44.07
N LYS A 125 -42.84 9.96 -43.41
CA LYS A 125 -41.85 8.91 -43.74
C LYS A 125 -42.17 8.21 -45.06
N ASN A 126 -43.45 7.90 -45.29
CA ASN A 126 -43.91 7.15 -46.46
C ASN A 126 -43.89 7.97 -47.77
N LEU A 127 -43.76 9.30 -47.71
CA LEU A 127 -43.66 10.16 -48.89
C LEU A 127 -42.21 10.41 -49.33
N VAL A 128 -41.23 10.32 -48.43
CA VAL A 128 -39.80 10.52 -48.74
C VAL A 128 -39.15 9.26 -49.33
N GLU A 129 -39.71 8.07 -49.08
CA GLU A 129 -39.23 6.81 -49.66
C GLU A 129 -39.71 6.56 -51.11
N ALA A 130 -40.53 7.44 -51.68
CA ALA A 130 -41.20 7.22 -52.98
C ALA A 130 -40.43 7.67 -54.23
N ASP A 131 -39.60 8.72 -54.16
CA ASP A 131 -38.72 9.15 -55.27
C ASP A 131 -37.44 9.83 -54.74
N PRO A 132 -36.23 9.31 -55.05
CA PRO A 132 -34.97 9.91 -54.62
C PRO A 132 -34.71 11.35 -55.10
N LYS A 133 -35.41 11.84 -56.13
CA LYS A 133 -35.09 13.15 -56.75
C LYS A 133 -35.49 14.38 -55.93
N CYS A 134 -36.52 14.32 -55.07
CA CYS A 134 -36.93 15.49 -54.27
C CYS A 134 -36.01 15.79 -53.06
N GLN A 135 -34.96 15.00 -52.79
CA GLN A 135 -34.14 15.15 -51.58
C GLN A 135 -33.31 16.46 -51.49
N ASN A 136 -33.01 17.11 -52.62
CA ASN A 136 -32.03 18.22 -52.67
C ASN A 136 -32.63 19.65 -52.62
N GLN A 137 -33.94 19.84 -52.37
CA GLN A 137 -34.55 21.18 -52.31
C GLN A 137 -35.17 21.57 -50.95
N LEU A 138 -35.44 20.63 -50.04
CA LEU A 138 -36.13 20.91 -48.77
C LEU A 138 -35.17 20.92 -47.57
N HIS A 139 -34.77 22.12 -47.15
CA HIS A 139 -34.13 22.34 -45.84
C HIS A 139 -35.15 22.26 -44.68
N CYS A 140 -35.86 21.13 -44.54
CA CYS A 140 -36.57 20.87 -43.28
C CYS A 140 -35.53 20.44 -42.24
N ASN A 141 -35.31 21.30 -41.23
CA ASN A 141 -34.46 21.01 -40.09
C ASN A 141 -35.11 19.90 -39.24
N VAL A 142 -34.92 18.66 -39.66
CA VAL A 142 -35.21 17.48 -38.86
C VAL A 142 -34.17 17.44 -37.74
N LEU A 143 -34.43 18.22 -36.68
CA LEU A 143 -33.94 17.95 -35.33
C LEU A 143 -34.64 16.68 -34.81
N ALA A 144 -34.51 15.58 -35.55
CA ALA A 144 -34.69 14.26 -34.98
C ALA A 144 -33.66 14.14 -33.87
N GLN A 145 -34.17 14.05 -32.66
CA GLN A 145 -33.43 13.67 -31.48
C GLN A 145 -32.90 12.23 -31.66
N ASN A 146 -31.79 12.10 -32.38
CA ASN A 146 -30.79 11.06 -32.13
C ASN A 146 -29.79 11.57 -31.08
N GLN A 147 -30.31 12.26 -30.06
CA GLN A 147 -29.97 11.79 -28.72
C GLN A 147 -30.36 10.32 -28.71
N GLN A 148 -29.37 9.42 -28.76
CA GLN A 148 -29.54 8.16 -28.06
C GLN A 148 -29.93 8.57 -26.64
N THR A 149 -31.19 8.38 -26.30
CA THR A 149 -31.63 8.47 -24.91
C THR A 149 -30.72 7.52 -24.16
N ALA A 150 -29.84 8.09 -23.33
CA ALA A 150 -29.15 7.29 -22.33
C ALA A 150 -30.23 6.47 -21.62
N PRO A 151 -30.00 5.17 -21.34
CA PRO A 151 -30.98 4.34 -20.66
C PRO A 151 -31.48 5.14 -19.44
N PRO A 152 -32.82 5.28 -19.29
CA PRO A 152 -33.44 6.33 -18.50
C PRO A 152 -32.75 6.44 -17.16
N ASN A 153 -32.11 7.59 -16.90
CA ASN A 153 -31.09 7.78 -15.86
C ASN A 153 -31.41 6.94 -14.64
N LEU A 154 -30.75 5.78 -14.53
CA LEU A 154 -30.97 4.88 -13.41
C LEU A 154 -30.71 5.70 -12.14
N PRO A 155 -31.56 5.58 -11.10
CA PRO A 155 -31.26 6.22 -9.83
C PRO A 155 -29.83 5.83 -9.44
N PRO A 156 -28.99 6.78 -9.00
CA PRO A 156 -27.61 6.48 -8.66
C PRO A 156 -27.62 5.31 -7.67
N PRO A 157 -26.80 4.25 -7.91
CA PRO A 157 -26.88 3.05 -7.10
C PRO A 157 -26.75 3.45 -5.63
N PRO A 158 -27.61 2.92 -4.74
CA PRO A 158 -27.77 3.42 -3.38
C PRO A 158 -26.40 3.52 -2.73
N THR A 159 -26.04 4.75 -2.38
CA THR A 159 -24.64 5.10 -2.11
C THR A 159 -24.12 4.29 -0.95
N GLN A 160 -23.10 3.49 -1.22
CA GLN A 160 -22.36 2.80 -0.18
C GLN A 160 -21.13 3.63 0.20
N PRO A 161 -20.64 3.50 1.44
CA PRO A 161 -19.32 3.99 1.83
C PRO A 161 -18.27 3.55 0.80
N ASP A 162 -17.24 4.36 0.56
CA ASP A 162 -16.17 4.04 -0.42
C ASP A 162 -15.57 2.66 -0.05
N PRO A 163 -15.85 1.59 -0.82
CA PRO A 163 -15.48 0.25 -0.40
C PRO A 163 -13.96 0.08 -0.44
N ASN A 164 -13.23 0.91 -1.18
CA ASN A 164 -11.76 0.91 -1.10
C ASN A 164 -11.31 1.39 0.28
N ARG A 165 -11.95 2.44 0.83
CA ARG A 165 -11.63 2.96 2.17
C ARG A 165 -11.97 1.95 3.28
N ASP A 166 -13.07 1.22 3.13
CA ASP A 166 -13.61 0.33 4.16
C ASP A 166 -13.16 -1.14 4.08
N ARG A 167 -12.45 -1.56 3.02
CA ARG A 167 -11.89 -2.92 2.89
C ARG A 167 -10.82 -3.27 3.92
N PHE A 168 -10.18 -2.27 4.54
CA PHE A 168 -8.90 -2.45 5.23
C PHE A 168 -9.00 -2.72 6.72
N LEU A 169 -8.36 -3.81 7.12
CA LEU A 169 -8.20 -4.20 8.52
C LEU A 169 -7.43 -3.14 9.32
N GLN A 170 -6.44 -2.48 8.72
CA GLN A 170 -5.72 -1.35 9.29
C GLN A 170 -5.41 -0.33 8.20
N PRO A 171 -5.39 0.98 8.50
CA PRO A 171 -4.90 1.99 7.56
C PRO A 171 -3.53 1.56 7.02
N ALA A 172 -3.28 1.79 5.72
CA ALA A 172 -1.96 1.57 5.17
C ALA A 172 -0.93 2.33 6.05
N PRO A 173 0.08 1.64 6.61
CA PRO A 173 1.01 2.25 7.54
C PRO A 173 1.69 3.40 6.81
N GLN A 174 1.43 4.64 7.26
CA GLN A 174 1.97 5.83 6.60
C GLN A 174 3.49 5.67 6.50
N PRO A 175 4.05 5.60 5.28
CA PRO A 175 5.47 5.26 5.13
C PRO A 175 6.33 6.45 5.57
N SER A 176 6.58 6.55 6.87
CA SER A 176 7.57 7.47 7.43
C SER A 176 8.95 7.05 6.99
N VAL A 177 9.79 8.03 6.66
CA VAL A 177 11.24 7.85 6.55
C VAL A 177 11.76 7.26 7.86
N GLU A 178 12.83 6.46 7.79
CA GLU A 178 13.52 5.95 8.96
C GLU A 178 13.77 7.11 9.96
N PRO A 179 13.38 6.97 11.25
CA PRO A 179 13.68 7.97 12.25
C PRO A 179 15.19 8.23 12.28
N PRO A 180 15.65 9.49 12.43
CA PRO A 180 17.08 9.80 12.45
C PRO A 180 17.82 8.87 13.39
N GLN A 181 18.88 8.23 12.88
CA GLN A 181 19.75 7.38 13.66
C GLN A 181 20.50 8.24 14.68
N VAL A 182 19.87 8.45 15.84
CA VAL A 182 20.55 8.80 17.08
C VAL A 182 20.92 7.47 17.71
N PRO A 183 22.20 7.04 17.65
CA PRO A 183 22.62 5.83 18.34
C PRO A 183 22.27 5.98 19.83
N PRO A 184 21.62 5.00 20.47
CA PRO A 184 21.46 5.06 21.90
C PRO A 184 22.85 5.14 22.52
N THR A 185 23.12 6.20 23.28
CA THR A 185 24.46 6.43 23.84
C THR A 185 24.71 5.44 24.97
N VAL A 186 25.08 4.21 24.61
CA VAL A 186 25.66 3.23 25.53
C VAL A 186 27.00 3.81 25.98
N LYS A 187 26.98 4.52 27.11
CA LYS A 187 28.20 5.11 27.69
C LYS A 187 29.17 3.95 27.97
N PRO A 188 30.40 3.98 27.42
CA PRO A 188 31.38 2.95 27.75
C PRO A 188 31.63 2.97 29.26
N GLN A 189 31.60 1.78 29.86
CA GLN A 189 31.98 1.58 31.25
C GLN A 189 33.47 1.98 31.40
N PRO A 190 33.90 2.53 32.56
CA PRO A 190 35.29 2.94 32.74
C PRO A 190 36.26 1.78 32.43
N PRO A 191 37.45 2.06 31.86
CA PRO A 191 38.45 1.02 31.64
C PRO A 191 38.77 0.34 32.97
N SER A 192 38.70 -0.99 32.99
CA SER A 192 39.19 -1.78 34.12
C SER A 192 40.66 -1.40 34.41
N PRO A 193 41.07 -1.34 35.69
CA PRO A 193 42.42 -0.94 36.06
C PRO A 193 43.46 -1.80 35.35
N VAL A 194 44.53 -1.15 34.86
CA VAL A 194 45.65 -1.79 34.18
C VAL A 194 46.21 -2.92 35.07
N PRO A 195 46.18 -4.19 34.63
CA PRO A 195 46.75 -5.28 35.42
C PRO A 195 48.26 -5.07 35.61
N LEU A 196 48.75 -5.43 36.80
CA LEU A 196 50.19 -5.52 37.06
C LEU A 196 50.86 -6.46 36.05
N PRO A 197 52.17 -6.25 35.73
CA PRO A 197 52.90 -7.14 34.83
C PRO A 197 52.80 -8.59 35.29
N LEU A 198 52.29 -9.45 34.41
CA LEU A 198 52.19 -10.88 34.69
C LEU A 198 53.60 -11.49 34.75
N PRO A 199 53.85 -12.49 35.62
CA PRO A 199 55.13 -13.19 35.64
C PRO A 199 55.47 -13.74 34.25
N ASN A 200 56.72 -13.59 33.82
CA ASN A 200 57.20 -14.03 32.50
C ASN A 200 57.44 -15.56 32.46
N THR A 201 56.45 -16.32 32.93
CA THR A 201 56.45 -17.77 33.01
C THR A 201 56.17 -18.36 31.63
N ILE A 202 57.09 -19.22 31.17
CA ILE A 202 57.00 -19.91 29.89
C ILE A 202 56.23 -21.22 30.09
N ILE A 203 55.16 -21.41 29.33
CA ILE A 203 54.27 -22.57 29.36
C ILE A 203 54.43 -23.36 28.06
N GLN A 204 54.58 -24.68 28.14
CA GLN A 204 54.58 -25.54 26.95
C GLN A 204 53.14 -25.84 26.52
N VAL A 205 52.73 -25.30 25.37
CA VAL A 205 51.35 -25.43 24.86
C VAL A 205 51.32 -26.53 23.80
N GLN A 206 50.70 -27.66 24.14
CA GLN A 206 50.42 -28.73 23.18
C GLN A 206 49.15 -28.43 22.37
N LYS A 207 48.11 -27.92 23.03
CA LYS A 207 46.80 -27.63 22.42
C LYS A 207 46.12 -26.46 23.14
N ILE A 208 45.37 -25.65 22.41
CA ILE A 208 44.48 -24.63 22.99
C ILE A 208 43.04 -25.04 22.73
N GLN A 209 42.21 -25.01 23.76
CA GLN A 209 40.78 -25.30 23.65
C GLN A 209 39.97 -24.05 24.00
N VAL A 210 39.28 -23.50 23.00
CA VAL A 210 38.31 -22.42 23.21
C VAL A 210 36.96 -23.06 23.50
N VAL A 211 36.37 -22.77 24.66
CA VAL A 211 35.07 -23.28 25.10
C VAL A 211 34.05 -22.14 25.26
N GLY A 212 32.76 -22.44 25.12
CA GLY A 212 31.68 -21.47 25.34
C GLY A 212 31.40 -20.50 24.18
N SER A 213 32.11 -20.60 23.05
CA SER A 213 31.86 -19.78 21.86
C SER A 213 30.73 -20.36 21.00
N THR A 214 29.65 -19.62 20.79
CA THR A 214 28.61 -19.91 19.79
C THR A 214 28.72 -19.04 18.52
N ILE A 215 29.49 -17.93 18.57
CA ILE A 215 29.57 -16.93 17.49
C ILE A 215 30.76 -17.12 16.56
N LEU A 216 31.90 -17.59 17.05
CA LEU A 216 33.05 -17.91 16.19
C LEU A 216 32.93 -19.33 15.65
N SER A 217 33.20 -19.52 14.36
CA SER A 217 33.31 -20.86 13.79
C SER A 217 34.59 -21.56 14.26
N GLN A 218 34.63 -22.89 14.13
CA GLN A 218 35.83 -23.65 14.48
C GLN A 218 37.05 -23.23 13.64
N ASP A 219 36.86 -22.81 12.37
CA ASP A 219 37.96 -22.33 11.52
C ASP A 219 38.47 -20.96 11.96
N GLU A 220 37.60 -20.06 12.42
CA GLU A 220 37.97 -18.77 13.00
C GLU A 220 38.78 -18.96 14.29
N ILE A 221 38.34 -19.89 15.15
CA ILE A 221 39.08 -20.29 16.37
C ILE A 221 40.44 -20.89 15.99
N ASN A 222 40.47 -21.85 15.06
CA ASN A 222 41.69 -22.52 14.61
C ASN A 222 42.72 -21.52 14.06
N ALA A 223 42.28 -20.52 13.29
CA ALA A 223 43.16 -19.47 12.76
C ALA A 223 43.84 -18.63 13.86
N LEU A 224 43.18 -18.43 15.00
CA LEU A 224 43.72 -17.69 16.14
C LEU A 224 44.71 -18.51 16.98
N ILE A 225 44.43 -19.81 17.19
CA ILE A 225 45.23 -20.67 18.10
C ILE A 225 46.42 -21.36 17.43
N LYS A 226 46.30 -21.75 16.15
CA LYS A 226 47.33 -22.52 15.42
C LYS A 226 48.74 -21.90 15.41
N PRO A 227 48.94 -20.57 15.47
CA PRO A 227 50.28 -19.98 15.63
C PRO A 227 50.98 -20.26 16.97
N PHE A 228 50.24 -20.74 17.98
CA PHE A 228 50.69 -20.93 19.37
C PHE A 228 50.70 -22.40 19.82
N GLU A 229 49.93 -23.28 19.15
CA GLU A 229 49.96 -24.72 19.43
C GLU A 229 51.30 -25.36 19.04
N GLY A 230 51.73 -26.34 19.85
CA GLY A 230 53.04 -27.00 19.71
C GLY A 230 54.24 -26.12 20.05
N ARG A 231 54.04 -25.00 20.75
CA ARG A 231 55.08 -24.00 21.05
C ARG A 231 55.08 -23.59 22.52
N SER A 232 56.22 -23.08 22.98
CA SER A 232 56.33 -22.41 24.27
C SER A 232 55.72 -21.02 24.19
N SER A 233 54.72 -20.72 25.01
CA SER A 233 54.04 -19.41 25.06
C SER A 233 54.08 -18.81 26.47
N THR A 234 54.11 -17.49 26.59
CA THR A 234 53.96 -16.80 27.88
C THR A 234 52.48 -16.65 28.26
N LEU A 235 52.22 -16.42 29.55
CA LEU A 235 50.86 -16.12 30.03
C LEU A 235 50.26 -14.88 29.33
N GLU A 236 51.10 -13.89 29.00
CA GLU A 236 50.70 -12.70 28.25
C GLU A 236 50.31 -13.03 26.80
N GLN A 237 51.08 -13.89 26.11
CA GLN A 237 50.74 -14.34 24.75
C GLN A 237 49.43 -15.13 24.72
N LEU A 238 49.18 -15.98 25.72
CA LEU A 238 47.91 -16.70 25.86
C LEU A 238 46.75 -15.74 26.14
N LYS A 239 46.97 -14.72 26.97
CA LYS A 239 45.98 -13.65 27.19
C LYS A 239 45.68 -12.87 25.90
N GLN A 240 46.68 -12.57 25.07
CA GLN A 240 46.47 -11.91 23.77
C GLN A 240 45.53 -12.70 22.83
N ILE A 241 45.45 -14.02 22.95
CA ILE A 241 44.46 -14.83 22.20
C ILE A 241 43.04 -14.56 22.74
N ALA A 242 42.86 -14.55 24.05
CA ALA A 242 41.57 -14.21 24.68
C ALA A 242 41.17 -12.74 24.40
N ASP A 243 42.11 -11.80 24.43
CA ASP A 243 41.87 -10.40 24.09
C ASP A 243 41.43 -10.27 22.61
N LYS A 244 42.03 -11.01 21.66
CA LYS A 244 41.61 -11.06 20.25
C LYS A 244 40.24 -11.71 20.04
N ILE A 245 39.93 -12.79 20.75
CA ILE A 245 38.58 -13.39 20.70
C ILE A 245 37.55 -12.37 21.20
N THR A 246 37.86 -11.67 22.30
CA THR A 246 37.01 -10.60 22.84
C THR A 246 36.83 -9.47 21.81
N GLU A 247 37.89 -9.02 21.15
CA GLU A 247 37.84 -8.01 20.08
C GLU A 247 36.88 -8.40 18.95
N ILE A 248 36.85 -9.69 18.53
CA ILE A 248 35.91 -10.20 17.53
C ILE A 248 34.46 -10.12 18.04
N TYR A 249 34.19 -10.51 19.29
CA TYR A 249 32.86 -10.38 19.91
C TYR A 249 32.40 -8.91 19.97
N LEU A 250 33.28 -8.00 20.44
CA LEU A 250 32.99 -6.56 20.52
C LEU A 250 32.71 -5.96 19.13
N THR A 251 33.54 -6.29 18.13
CA THR A 251 33.40 -5.82 16.74
C THR A 251 32.12 -6.34 16.07
N ARG A 252 31.64 -7.53 16.47
CA ARG A 252 30.35 -8.11 16.05
C ARG A 252 29.14 -7.60 16.86
N GLY A 253 29.33 -6.69 17.81
CA GLY A 253 28.24 -6.06 18.59
C GLY A 253 27.83 -6.82 19.86
N TYR A 254 28.61 -7.78 20.33
CA TYR A 254 28.35 -8.55 21.55
C TYR A 254 29.06 -7.94 22.77
N ILE A 255 28.75 -6.68 23.10
CA ILE A 255 29.52 -5.85 24.05
C ILE A 255 29.58 -6.38 25.49
N THR A 256 28.71 -7.32 25.85
CA THR A 256 28.67 -7.98 27.17
C THR A 256 29.43 -9.31 27.21
N SER A 257 29.99 -9.76 26.09
CA SER A 257 30.71 -11.03 25.99
C SER A 257 32.22 -10.80 26.04
N ARG A 258 32.95 -11.72 26.67
CA ARG A 258 34.42 -11.69 26.71
C ARG A 258 35.01 -13.09 26.76
N ALA A 259 36.20 -13.27 26.19
CA ALA A 259 37.02 -14.44 26.47
C ALA A 259 37.96 -14.16 27.64
N VAL A 260 38.13 -15.14 28.51
CA VAL A 260 39.04 -15.09 29.65
C VAL A 260 39.95 -16.33 29.64
N LEU A 261 41.12 -16.19 30.22
CA LEU A 261 42.00 -17.31 30.55
C LEU A 261 41.79 -17.63 32.04
N PRO A 262 40.92 -18.60 32.38
CA PRO A 262 40.60 -18.88 33.78
C PRO A 262 41.82 -19.45 34.53
N PRO A 263 41.95 -19.23 35.85
CA PRO A 263 42.98 -19.85 36.67
C PRO A 263 42.90 -21.38 36.57
N GLN A 264 43.96 -22.01 36.07
CA GLN A 264 43.99 -23.45 35.76
C GLN A 264 45.39 -24.04 35.93
N THR A 265 45.48 -25.33 36.25
CA THR A 265 46.74 -26.06 36.37
C THR A 265 47.10 -26.73 35.05
N ILE A 266 48.04 -26.17 34.30
CA ILE A 266 48.43 -26.65 32.96
C ILE A 266 49.44 -27.80 33.11
N ALA A 267 48.95 -28.98 33.52
CA ALA A 267 49.79 -30.17 33.72
C ALA A 267 50.02 -30.99 32.43
N SER A 268 49.06 -30.98 31.50
CA SER A 268 49.07 -31.75 30.25
C SER A 268 49.49 -30.92 29.01
N GLY A 269 49.83 -29.64 29.20
CA GLY A 269 50.07 -28.70 28.10
C GLY A 269 48.82 -28.29 27.32
N ILE A 270 47.62 -28.67 27.78
CA ILE A 270 46.34 -28.17 27.23
C ILE A 270 45.99 -26.87 27.96
N VAL A 271 45.69 -25.82 27.20
CA VAL A 271 45.27 -24.51 27.73
C VAL A 271 43.81 -24.27 27.36
N GLU A 272 42.96 -24.05 28.35
CA GLU A 272 41.55 -23.69 28.14
C GLU A 272 41.38 -22.16 28.12
N ILE A 273 40.73 -21.64 27.08
CA ILE A 273 40.25 -20.25 27.01
C ILE A 273 38.73 -20.30 27.05
N GLN A 274 38.14 -19.67 28.05
CA GLN A 274 36.69 -19.69 28.26
C GLN A 274 36.06 -18.42 27.68
N VAL A 275 35.14 -18.58 26.74
CA VAL A 275 34.27 -17.50 26.29
C VAL A 275 33.05 -17.42 27.20
N ILE A 276 32.87 -16.26 27.81
CA ILE A 276 31.74 -15.90 28.63
C ILE A 276 30.80 -15.07 27.76
N GLU A 277 29.77 -15.72 27.25
CA GLU A 277 28.74 -15.10 26.42
C GLU A 277 27.74 -14.34 27.29
N GLY A 278 27.68 -13.03 27.09
CA GLY A 278 26.90 -12.13 27.93
C GLY A 278 25.39 -12.28 27.69
N LYS A 279 24.59 -12.14 28.75
CA LYS A 279 23.12 -12.26 28.72
C LYS A 279 22.44 -11.23 29.62
N LEU A 280 21.17 -10.92 29.36
CA LEU A 280 20.35 -10.17 30.31
C LEU A 280 19.87 -11.08 31.44
N SER A 281 20.17 -10.75 32.70
CA SER A 281 19.57 -11.42 33.86
C SER A 281 18.14 -10.94 34.11
N ARG A 282 17.90 -9.64 33.96
CA ARG A 282 16.56 -9.04 34.09
C ARG A 282 16.41 -7.73 33.30
N ILE A 283 15.14 -7.39 33.05
CA ILE A 283 14.72 -6.11 32.47
C ILE A 283 13.90 -5.36 33.53
N GLU A 284 14.43 -4.25 34.00
CA GLU A 284 13.79 -3.32 34.91
C GLU A 284 13.06 -2.25 34.10
N VAL A 285 11.82 -1.94 34.48
CA VAL A 285 10.96 -0.98 33.77
C VAL A 285 10.52 0.09 34.76
N GLU A 286 10.79 1.34 34.41
CA GLU A 286 10.55 2.55 35.19
C GLU A 286 9.65 3.53 34.40
N GLY A 287 8.88 4.37 35.10
CA GLY A 287 8.06 5.44 34.49
C GLY A 287 6.70 5.01 33.91
N ASN A 288 6.48 3.71 33.67
CA ASN A 288 5.17 3.19 33.26
C ASN A 288 4.12 3.42 34.37
N LYS A 289 2.90 3.82 33.97
CA LYS A 289 1.76 4.13 34.84
C LYS A 289 0.55 3.24 34.55
N ARG A 290 0.15 3.14 33.28
CA ARG A 290 -1.01 2.37 32.81
C ARG A 290 -0.59 1.17 31.97
N VAL A 291 0.53 1.25 31.24
CA VAL A 291 1.04 0.12 30.43
C VAL A 291 1.70 -0.88 31.36
N HIS A 292 1.36 -2.16 31.23
CA HIS A 292 1.94 -3.21 32.07
C HIS A 292 3.43 -3.42 31.77
N LYS A 293 4.24 -3.65 32.82
CA LYS A 293 5.67 -3.96 32.66
C LYS A 293 5.89 -5.22 31.82
N SER A 294 4.96 -6.17 31.79
CA SER A 294 4.97 -7.37 30.94
C SER A 294 4.88 -7.04 29.44
N TYR A 295 4.08 -6.04 29.05
CA TYR A 295 3.96 -5.58 27.67
C TYR A 295 5.30 -5.11 27.11
N ILE A 296 5.99 -4.26 27.89
CA ILE A 296 7.30 -3.70 27.58
C ILE A 296 8.38 -4.79 27.58
N ARG A 297 8.48 -5.57 28.67
CA ARG A 297 9.48 -6.65 28.83
C ARG A 297 9.40 -7.72 27.75
N SER A 298 8.20 -8.12 27.35
CA SER A 298 8.02 -9.20 26.36
C SER A 298 8.49 -8.78 24.96
N ARG A 299 8.26 -7.52 24.56
CA ARG A 299 8.76 -6.94 23.30
C ARG A 299 10.28 -6.85 23.29
N ILE A 300 10.88 -6.27 24.32
CA ILE A 300 12.34 -6.13 24.43
C ILE A 300 13.05 -7.49 24.41
N ARG A 301 12.44 -8.53 25.03
CA ARG A 301 13.00 -9.89 25.06
C ARG A 301 13.22 -10.52 23.68
N LEU A 302 12.51 -10.08 22.63
CA LEU A 302 12.75 -10.55 21.26
C LEU A 302 14.15 -10.20 20.75
N GLY A 303 14.78 -9.16 21.30
CA GLY A 303 16.15 -8.74 20.99
C GLY A 303 17.19 -9.18 22.04
N ALA A 304 16.76 -9.81 23.13
CA ALA A 304 17.60 -10.20 24.26
C ALA A 304 18.06 -11.66 24.17
N GLY A 305 18.61 -12.05 23.01
CA GLY A 305 19.20 -13.37 22.80
C GLY A 305 20.43 -13.62 23.67
N ILE A 306 20.94 -14.85 23.61
CA ILE A 306 22.22 -15.25 24.22
C ILE A 306 23.10 -15.80 23.10
N PRO A 307 24.30 -15.24 22.85
CA PRO A 307 24.84 -14.03 23.47
C PRO A 307 24.03 -12.77 23.10
N LEU A 308 24.06 -11.78 23.99
CA LEU A 308 23.33 -10.52 23.84
C LEU A 308 23.93 -9.66 22.71
N SER A 309 23.17 -9.53 21.63
CA SER A 309 23.45 -8.65 20.49
C SER A 309 22.94 -7.23 20.77
N THR A 310 23.81 -6.21 20.64
CA THR A 310 23.36 -4.81 20.71
C THR A 310 22.37 -4.49 19.61
N ALA A 311 22.67 -4.83 18.35
CA ALA A 311 21.82 -4.50 17.21
C ALA A 311 20.39 -5.05 17.38
N SER A 312 20.26 -6.30 17.84
CA SER A 312 18.95 -6.94 18.06
C SER A 312 18.18 -6.30 19.21
N LEU A 313 18.88 -5.87 20.27
CA LEU A 313 18.28 -5.17 21.41
C LEU A 313 17.85 -3.74 21.03
N GLU A 314 18.70 -3.01 20.30
CA GLU A 314 18.42 -1.66 19.80
C GLU A 314 17.21 -1.66 18.86
N ASP A 315 17.08 -2.64 17.98
CA ASP A 315 15.91 -2.77 17.11
C ASP A 315 14.60 -2.90 17.90
N GLN A 316 14.57 -3.68 18.99
CA GLN A 316 13.37 -3.76 19.84
C GLN A 316 13.11 -2.48 20.63
N LEU A 317 14.15 -1.77 21.07
CA LEU A 317 14.01 -0.47 21.72
C LEU A 317 13.51 0.61 20.74
N ARG A 318 13.99 0.60 19.49
CA ARG A 318 13.50 1.45 18.40
C ARG A 318 12.04 1.15 18.06
N LEU A 319 11.66 -0.13 17.96
CA LEU A 319 10.28 -0.56 17.76
C LEU A 319 9.35 -0.13 18.92
N LEU A 320 9.84 -0.15 20.17
CA LEU A 320 9.10 0.34 21.33
C LEU A 320 9.00 1.87 21.36
N ARG A 321 10.02 2.59 20.87
CA ARG A 321 10.03 4.06 20.80
C ARG A 321 9.08 4.64 19.75
N VAL A 322 8.79 3.91 18.68
CA VAL A 322 7.79 4.31 17.66
C VAL A 322 6.37 3.82 17.99
N ASP A 323 6.18 3.17 19.13
CA ASP A 323 4.88 2.73 19.61
C ASP A 323 4.08 3.93 20.16
N PRO A 324 2.86 4.23 19.66
CA PRO A 324 2.08 5.41 20.05
C PRO A 324 1.56 5.39 21.51
N LEU A 325 1.97 4.39 22.30
CA LEU A 325 1.79 4.35 23.76
C LEU A 325 2.80 5.19 24.54
N PHE A 326 3.93 5.58 23.93
CA PHE A 326 5.02 6.28 24.60
C PHE A 326 5.46 7.56 23.88
N ASP A 327 5.65 8.63 24.63
CA ASP A 327 6.28 9.87 24.15
C ASP A 327 7.82 9.74 24.13
N ASN A 328 8.37 8.96 25.07
CA ASN A 328 9.82 8.72 25.17
C ASN A 328 10.11 7.32 25.72
N VAL A 329 11.19 6.72 25.22
CA VAL A 329 11.73 5.43 25.65
C VAL A 329 13.25 5.54 25.69
N GLU A 330 13.82 5.35 26.87
CA GLU A 330 15.27 5.36 27.13
C GLU A 330 15.70 4.04 27.74
N ALA A 331 16.91 3.59 27.43
CA ALA A 331 17.49 2.37 27.98
C ALA A 331 18.92 2.58 28.43
N SER A 332 19.30 1.92 29.53
CA SER A 332 20.67 1.88 30.03
C SER A 332 21.01 0.48 30.52
N LEU A 333 22.16 -0.03 30.10
CA LEU A 333 22.69 -1.32 30.55
C LEU A 333 23.56 -1.13 31.81
N ARG A 334 23.48 -2.06 32.75
CA ARG A 334 24.36 -2.14 33.94
C ARG A 334 24.89 -3.56 34.09
N ALA A 335 26.02 -3.72 34.76
CA ALA A 335 26.50 -5.05 35.17
C ALA A 335 25.47 -5.74 36.06
N GLY A 336 25.30 -7.05 35.88
CA GLY A 336 24.45 -7.90 36.71
C GLY A 336 25.14 -8.39 37.97
N ASP A 337 24.45 -9.25 38.72
CA ASP A 337 24.92 -9.79 40.00
C ASP A 337 25.95 -10.93 39.81
N ASN A 338 25.99 -11.55 38.62
CA ASN A 338 26.93 -12.61 38.25
C ASN A 338 27.79 -12.22 37.03
N GLU A 339 28.90 -12.92 36.83
CA GLU A 339 29.75 -12.73 35.64
C GLU A 339 29.00 -13.09 34.34
N GLY A 340 29.20 -12.30 33.29
CA GLY A 340 28.45 -12.43 32.02
C GLY A 340 26.98 -11.96 32.10
N GLU A 341 26.49 -11.53 33.26
CA GLU A 341 25.13 -11.02 33.38
C GLU A 341 25.08 -9.49 33.28
N SER A 342 23.99 -8.98 32.69
CA SER A 342 23.69 -7.55 32.62
C SER A 342 22.22 -7.29 32.94
N ILE A 343 21.96 -6.13 33.53
CA ILE A 343 20.62 -5.64 33.84
C ILE A 343 20.29 -4.52 32.86
N LEU A 344 19.19 -4.66 32.14
CA LEU A 344 18.68 -3.60 31.29
C LEU A 344 17.62 -2.79 32.04
N ILE A 345 17.87 -1.50 32.23
CA ILE A 345 16.89 -0.58 32.80
C ILE A 345 16.27 0.22 31.65
N VAL A 346 14.95 0.15 31.50
CA VAL A 346 14.18 0.88 30.50
C VAL A 346 13.25 1.87 31.18
N ARG A 347 13.41 3.15 30.85
CA ARG A 347 12.57 4.25 31.32
C ARG A 347 11.60 4.63 30.22
N VAL A 348 10.32 4.72 30.53
CA VAL A 348 9.29 5.13 29.57
C VAL A 348 8.51 6.32 30.09
N SER A 349 8.13 7.21 29.18
CA SER A 349 7.08 8.22 29.41
C SER A 349 5.88 7.84 28.55
N GLU A 350 4.74 7.55 29.18
CA GLU A 350 3.51 7.22 28.45
C GLU A 350 2.90 8.45 27.78
N ALA A 351 2.53 8.29 26.51
CA ALA A 351 1.80 9.28 25.75
C ALA A 351 0.36 9.46 26.29
N ASN A 352 -0.28 10.58 25.96
CA ASN A 352 -1.70 10.78 26.21
C ASN A 352 -2.52 9.66 25.51
N PRO A 353 -3.26 8.81 26.26
CA PRO A 353 -4.01 7.72 25.65
C PRO A 353 -5.21 8.19 24.83
N PHE A 354 -5.79 9.33 25.20
CA PHE A 354 -7.01 9.82 24.59
C PHE A 354 -6.66 10.80 23.49
N GLN A 355 -7.16 10.51 22.29
CA GLN A 355 -7.06 11.36 21.13
C GLN A 355 -8.46 11.56 20.58
N SER A 356 -8.85 12.82 20.36
CA SER A 356 -10.07 13.17 19.65
C SER A 356 -9.71 14.01 18.42
N SER A 357 -10.58 14.00 17.41
CA SER A 357 -10.49 14.91 16.28
C SER A 357 -11.86 15.23 15.71
N PHE A 358 -12.07 16.49 15.38
CA PHE A 358 -13.25 17.01 14.69
C PHE A 358 -12.86 17.31 13.24
N SER A 359 -13.72 16.98 12.28
CA SER A 359 -13.46 17.21 10.87
C SER A 359 -14.64 17.82 10.13
N PHE A 360 -14.34 18.61 9.11
CA PHE A 360 -15.30 19.08 8.12
C PHE A 360 -14.68 18.91 6.73
N ASP A 361 -15.26 18.05 5.90
CA ASP A 361 -14.74 17.70 4.57
C ASP A 361 -15.89 17.60 3.54
N ASN A 362 -15.58 17.54 2.25
CA ASN A 362 -16.57 17.25 1.20
C ASN A 362 -16.35 15.89 0.52
N TYR A 363 -16.05 14.84 1.29
CA TYR A 363 -15.77 13.49 0.78
C TYR A 363 -16.96 12.51 0.95
N SER A 364 -18.20 12.99 1.00
CA SER A 364 -19.39 12.16 0.79
C SER A 364 -19.86 12.22 -0.68
N PRO A 365 -20.56 11.21 -1.22
CA PRO A 365 -21.17 11.31 -2.54
C PRO A 365 -22.20 12.46 -2.62
N PRO A 366 -22.24 13.27 -3.70
CA PRO A 366 -23.18 14.37 -3.82
C PRO A 366 -24.65 13.98 -3.69
N SER A 367 -25.01 12.74 -4.06
CA SER A 367 -26.37 12.22 -3.96
C SER A 367 -26.92 12.11 -2.54
N VAL A 368 -26.06 12.19 -1.50
CA VAL A 368 -26.45 12.17 -0.08
C VAL A 368 -26.00 13.43 0.69
N GLY A 369 -25.61 14.48 -0.03
CA GLY A 369 -24.91 15.66 0.51
C GLY A 369 -23.40 15.44 0.54
N SER A 370 -22.66 16.31 -0.15
CA SER A 370 -21.20 16.19 -0.37
C SER A 370 -20.40 16.49 0.89
N GLU A 371 -20.78 17.57 1.58
CA GLU A 371 -20.17 18.10 2.79
C GLU A 371 -20.56 17.23 3.98
N ARG A 372 -19.61 16.95 4.89
CA ARG A 372 -19.86 16.20 6.12
C ARG A 372 -19.08 16.73 7.31
N LEU A 373 -19.70 16.65 8.46
CA LEU A 373 -19.07 16.78 9.77
C LEU A 373 -18.62 15.40 10.25
N GLY A 374 -17.47 15.33 10.90
CA GLY A 374 -16.93 14.10 11.50
C GLY A 374 -16.41 14.32 12.91
N VAL A 375 -16.62 13.33 13.77
CA VAL A 375 -16.02 13.24 15.10
C VAL A 375 -15.33 11.89 15.17
N SER A 376 -14.08 11.85 15.63
CA SER A 376 -13.36 10.59 15.92
C SER A 376 -12.76 10.66 17.31
N LEU A 377 -12.92 9.57 18.07
CA LEU A 377 -12.42 9.35 19.42
C LEU A 377 -11.58 8.09 19.43
N ARG A 378 -10.49 8.10 20.20
CA ARG A 378 -9.56 6.98 20.33
C ARG A 378 -9.01 6.96 21.74
N HIS A 379 -9.01 5.80 22.38
CA HIS A 379 -8.38 5.59 23.67
C HIS A 379 -7.42 4.39 23.60
N ARG A 380 -6.13 4.65 23.82
CA ARG A 380 -5.06 3.64 23.81
C ARG A 380 -4.76 3.10 25.21
N ASN A 381 -4.52 1.80 25.27
CA ASN A 381 -4.19 1.01 26.45
C ASN A 381 -5.22 1.18 27.57
N ILE A 382 -6.41 0.60 27.37
CA ILE A 382 -7.48 0.50 28.38
C ILE A 382 -7.16 -0.65 29.34
N THR A 383 -6.71 -1.80 28.83
CA THR A 383 -6.46 -3.02 29.63
C THR A 383 -5.05 -3.11 30.22
N GLY A 384 -4.17 -2.16 29.90
CA GLY A 384 -2.75 -2.22 30.25
C GLY A 384 -1.89 -3.03 29.28
N ASN A 385 -2.48 -3.62 28.23
CA ASN A 385 -1.82 -4.51 27.29
C ASN A 385 -1.68 -3.90 25.87
N GLY A 386 -1.71 -2.58 25.74
CA GLY A 386 -1.55 -1.87 24.47
C GLY A 386 -2.69 -2.05 23.47
N ASP A 387 -3.87 -2.41 23.97
CA ASP A 387 -5.14 -2.38 23.23
C ASP A 387 -5.54 -0.96 22.80
N GLU A 388 -6.49 -0.84 21.88
CA GLU A 388 -7.03 0.44 21.42
C GLU A 388 -8.51 0.31 21.14
N LEU A 389 -9.32 1.19 21.74
CA LEU A 389 -10.70 1.43 21.34
C LEU A 389 -10.76 2.69 20.49
N ALA A 390 -11.45 2.65 19.36
CA ALA A 390 -11.73 3.81 18.53
C ALA A 390 -13.22 3.84 18.12
N ALA A 391 -13.77 5.04 18.05
CA ALA A 391 -15.11 5.30 17.56
C ALA A 391 -15.08 6.54 16.65
N ALA A 392 -15.75 6.49 15.50
CA ALA A 392 -15.96 7.63 14.63
C ALA A 392 -17.43 7.73 14.21
N TYR A 393 -17.87 8.95 14.00
CA TYR A 393 -19.19 9.29 13.49
C TYR A 393 -19.05 10.38 12.44
N TYR A 394 -19.66 10.18 11.29
CA TYR A 394 -19.73 11.15 10.21
C TYR A 394 -21.18 11.39 9.82
N ARG A 395 -21.55 12.66 9.64
CA ARG A 395 -22.88 13.09 9.18
C ARG A 395 -22.74 14.03 8.00
N SER A 396 -23.37 13.72 6.86
CA SER A 396 -23.44 14.67 5.75
C SER A 396 -24.39 15.83 6.03
N LEU A 397 -24.22 16.94 5.32
CA LEU A 397 -25.18 18.05 5.24
C LEU A 397 -26.32 17.76 4.26
N GLY A 398 -26.61 16.49 4.01
CA GLY A 398 -27.80 15.97 3.36
C GLY A 398 -28.50 15.01 4.32
N ASP A 399 -28.60 13.74 3.93
CA ASP A 399 -29.02 12.66 4.84
C ASP A 399 -28.14 11.41 4.68
N SER A 400 -27.02 11.39 5.40
CA SER A 400 -26.17 10.21 5.57
C SER A 400 -25.51 10.24 6.93
N ASP A 401 -25.59 9.11 7.65
CA ASP A 401 -24.93 8.89 8.92
C ASP A 401 -24.06 7.62 8.80
N VAL A 402 -22.77 7.74 9.11
CA VAL A 402 -21.81 6.63 9.12
C VAL A 402 -21.16 6.55 10.50
N PHE A 403 -21.27 5.40 11.15
CA PHE A 403 -20.55 5.10 12.39
C PHE A 403 -19.45 4.07 12.09
N ASP A 404 -18.33 4.18 12.80
CA ASP A 404 -17.25 3.19 12.81
C ASP A 404 -16.83 2.95 14.26
N PHE A 405 -16.87 1.70 14.71
CA PHE A 405 -16.36 1.28 16.01
C PHE A 405 -15.31 0.22 15.78
N SER A 406 -14.14 0.34 16.40
CA SER A 406 -13.10 -0.69 16.37
C SER A 406 -12.43 -0.89 17.72
N TYR A 407 -12.15 -2.15 18.05
CA TYR A 407 -11.32 -2.55 19.18
C TYR A 407 -10.18 -3.42 18.67
N ARG A 408 -8.94 -3.03 18.97
CA ARG A 408 -7.71 -3.73 18.61
C ARG A 408 -6.99 -4.17 19.88
N ILE A 409 -6.43 -5.38 19.90
CA ILE A 409 -5.58 -5.85 21.01
C ILE A 409 -4.38 -6.67 20.49
N PRO A 410 -3.13 -6.32 20.86
CA PRO A 410 -1.97 -7.13 20.53
C PRO A 410 -1.84 -8.30 21.53
N LEU A 411 -1.96 -9.52 21.02
CA LEU A 411 -1.97 -10.77 21.78
C LEU A 411 -0.56 -11.32 22.09
N ASN A 412 0.49 -10.85 21.40
CA ASN A 412 1.86 -11.32 21.61
C ASN A 412 2.93 -10.22 21.40
N ALA A 413 4.18 -10.56 21.74
CA ALA A 413 5.33 -9.66 21.67
C ALA A 413 5.70 -9.22 20.24
N MET A 414 5.51 -10.10 19.24
CA MET A 414 5.69 -9.76 17.82
C MET A 414 4.53 -8.89 17.26
N ASN A 415 3.66 -8.40 18.14
CA ASN A 415 2.52 -7.54 17.82
C ASN A 415 1.45 -8.20 16.94
N GLY A 416 1.29 -9.53 17.08
CA GLY A 416 0.12 -10.23 16.56
C GLY A 416 -1.15 -9.62 17.14
N THR A 417 -1.99 -9.03 16.29
CA THR A 417 -3.08 -8.14 16.69
C THR A 417 -4.43 -8.73 16.27
N LEU A 418 -5.34 -8.87 17.23
CA LEU A 418 -6.76 -9.14 16.99
C LEU A 418 -7.52 -7.83 16.84
N GLN A 419 -8.46 -7.76 15.90
CA GLN A 419 -9.35 -6.63 15.69
C GLN A 419 -10.80 -7.08 15.59
N LEU A 420 -11.67 -6.33 16.27
CA LEU A 420 -13.12 -6.29 16.06
C LEU A 420 -13.47 -4.93 15.46
N ARG A 421 -14.36 -4.91 14.46
CA ARG A 421 -14.91 -3.67 13.89
C ARG A 421 -16.41 -3.83 13.60
N ALA A 422 -17.17 -2.78 13.85
CA ALA A 422 -18.58 -2.66 13.48
C ALA A 422 -18.82 -1.27 12.86
N ALA A 423 -19.35 -1.22 11.64
CA ALA A 423 -19.57 0.01 10.89
C ALA A 423 -21.01 0.09 10.34
N PRO A 424 -22.01 0.44 11.16
CA PRO A 424 -23.36 0.67 10.70
C PRO A 424 -23.49 2.05 10.03
N ASN A 425 -24.24 2.11 8.93
CA ASN A 425 -24.55 3.34 8.22
C ASN A 425 -26.00 3.37 7.72
N ARG A 426 -26.50 4.58 7.47
CA ARG A 426 -27.75 4.84 6.77
C ARG A 426 -27.60 6.06 5.85
N ASN A 427 -28.40 6.12 4.81
CA ASN A 427 -28.50 7.30 3.96
C ASN A 427 -29.85 7.38 3.23
N SER A 428 -30.15 8.57 2.71
CA SER A 428 -31.25 8.84 1.80
C SER A 428 -30.75 9.72 0.65
N ILE A 429 -31.27 9.49 -0.55
CA ILE A 429 -30.90 10.26 -1.75
C ILE A 429 -31.59 11.63 -1.68
N VAL A 430 -30.80 12.70 -1.64
CA VAL A 430 -31.26 14.10 -1.54
C VAL A 430 -30.94 14.94 -2.78
N GLN A 431 -30.34 14.34 -3.81
CA GLN A 431 -30.00 15.04 -5.05
C GLN A 431 -31.14 14.95 -6.07
N ALA A 432 -31.65 16.10 -6.49
CA ALA A 432 -32.64 16.21 -7.56
C ALA A 432 -32.16 15.61 -8.89
N PRO A 433 -33.05 14.99 -9.69
CA PRO A 433 -34.49 14.83 -9.45
C PRO A 433 -34.87 13.58 -8.63
N PHE A 434 -33.88 12.88 -8.03
CA PHE A 434 -34.10 11.58 -7.38
C PHE A 434 -34.59 11.68 -5.93
N ASP A 435 -34.49 12.85 -5.32
CA ASP A 435 -35.06 13.21 -4.03
C ASP A 435 -36.57 12.94 -3.94
N THR A 436 -37.29 13.09 -5.07
CA THR A 436 -38.74 12.80 -5.16
C THR A 436 -39.13 11.33 -4.97
N PHE A 437 -38.20 10.39 -5.07
CA PHE A 437 -38.48 8.94 -4.97
C PHE A 437 -38.30 8.36 -3.55
N ASP A 438 -37.85 9.16 -2.56
CA ASP A 438 -37.56 8.69 -1.18
C ASP A 438 -36.74 7.40 -1.16
N ILE A 439 -35.61 7.42 -1.86
CA ILE A 439 -34.68 6.29 -1.95
C ILE A 439 -33.77 6.33 -0.72
N SER A 440 -33.79 5.27 0.09
CA SER A 440 -32.92 5.17 1.27
C SER A 440 -32.21 3.82 1.39
N GLY A 441 -31.08 3.83 2.08
CA GLY A 441 -30.22 2.68 2.31
C GLY A 441 -29.85 2.54 3.78
N LYS A 442 -29.72 1.30 4.26
CA LYS A 442 -29.15 0.95 5.57
C LYS A 442 -28.14 -0.17 5.35
N SER A 443 -26.98 -0.10 5.99
CA SER A 443 -25.97 -1.16 5.89
C SER A 443 -25.26 -1.37 7.22
N HIS A 444 -24.90 -2.62 7.50
CA HIS A 444 -24.20 -3.04 8.69
C HIS A 444 -23.02 -3.92 8.28
N LEU A 445 -21.80 -3.45 8.54
CA LEU A 445 -20.57 -4.24 8.40
C LEU A 445 -20.08 -4.67 9.78
N PHE A 446 -19.77 -5.95 9.95
CA PHE A 446 -19.05 -6.52 11.08
C PHE A 446 -17.80 -7.22 10.56
N GLU A 447 -16.68 -7.04 11.26
CA GLU A 447 -15.39 -7.63 10.89
C GLU A 447 -14.65 -8.14 12.12
N LEU A 448 -14.14 -9.38 12.00
CA LEU A 448 -13.20 -9.99 12.93
C LEU A 448 -11.92 -10.29 12.13
N SER A 449 -10.76 -9.85 12.60
CA SER A 449 -9.49 -10.18 11.94
C SER A 449 -8.32 -10.35 12.90
N TYR A 450 -7.34 -11.12 12.47
CA TYR A 450 -6.06 -11.34 13.14
C TYR A 450 -4.91 -11.07 12.16
N ARG A 451 -3.92 -10.27 12.58
CA ARG A 451 -2.73 -9.93 11.80
C ARG A 451 -1.47 -10.29 12.60
N GLN A 452 -0.61 -11.14 12.05
CA GLN A 452 0.65 -11.58 12.67
C GLN A 452 1.86 -11.11 11.85
N PRO A 453 2.68 -10.18 12.37
CA PRO A 453 4.03 -9.95 11.87
C PRO A 453 4.89 -11.21 12.05
N LEU A 454 5.53 -11.65 10.97
CA LEU A 454 6.49 -12.76 10.96
C LEU A 454 7.93 -12.25 10.95
N LEU A 455 8.17 -11.12 10.28
CA LEU A 455 9.39 -10.33 10.37
C LEU A 455 9.01 -8.91 10.83
N ARG A 456 9.74 -8.36 11.81
CA ARG A 456 9.49 -7.02 12.33
C ARG A 456 10.77 -6.40 12.89
N THR A 457 11.30 -5.41 12.17
CA THR A 457 12.43 -4.55 12.55
C THR A 457 12.01 -3.08 12.35
N PRO A 458 12.79 -2.09 12.80
CA PRO A 458 12.49 -0.68 12.54
C PRO A 458 12.41 -0.34 11.04
N ILE A 459 13.13 -1.08 10.18
CA ILE A 459 13.20 -0.81 8.74
C ILE A 459 12.35 -1.77 7.89
N GLU A 460 11.94 -2.92 8.40
CA GLU A 460 11.24 -3.93 7.60
C GLU A 460 10.14 -4.64 8.42
N GLU A 461 8.96 -4.80 7.85
CA GLU A 461 7.89 -5.61 8.44
C GLU A 461 7.24 -6.48 7.36
N PHE A 462 7.11 -7.77 7.62
CA PHE A 462 6.29 -8.69 6.83
C PHE A 462 5.26 -9.35 7.75
N ALA A 463 3.98 -9.27 7.39
CA ALA A 463 2.88 -9.80 8.17
C ALA A 463 1.87 -10.54 7.31
N LEU A 464 1.28 -11.59 7.89
CA LEU A 464 0.12 -12.27 7.33
C LEU A 464 -1.13 -11.88 8.13
N SER A 465 -2.28 -11.84 7.48
CA SER A 465 -3.57 -11.61 8.12
C SER A 465 -4.65 -12.57 7.62
N ALA A 466 -5.56 -12.91 8.53
CA ALA A 466 -6.78 -13.65 8.24
C ALA A 466 -7.96 -12.96 8.93
N GLY A 467 -9.12 -12.92 8.29
CA GLY A 467 -10.32 -12.33 8.88
C GLY A 467 -11.60 -12.77 8.20
N VAL A 468 -12.73 -12.43 8.81
CA VAL A 468 -14.07 -12.65 8.30
C VAL A 468 -14.83 -11.34 8.36
N THR A 469 -15.49 -10.99 7.26
CA THR A 469 -16.47 -9.89 7.20
C THR A 469 -17.86 -10.43 6.96
N TYR A 470 -18.82 -9.94 7.73
CA TYR A 470 -20.25 -10.06 7.46
C TYR A 470 -20.78 -8.67 7.16
N GLN A 471 -21.35 -8.47 5.98
CA GLN A 471 -21.98 -7.22 5.60
C GLN A 471 -23.39 -7.49 5.10
N THR A 472 -24.38 -6.81 5.66
CA THR A 472 -25.75 -6.80 5.14
C THR A 472 -26.17 -5.38 4.81
N SER A 473 -26.89 -5.20 3.70
CA SER A 473 -27.39 -3.92 3.22
C SER A 473 -28.85 -4.07 2.82
N ARG A 474 -29.66 -3.05 3.09
CA ARG A 474 -31.07 -3.01 2.72
C ARG A 474 -31.44 -1.67 2.09
N THR A 475 -32.15 -1.73 0.97
CA THR A 475 -32.55 -0.56 0.18
C THR A 475 -34.06 -0.43 0.13
N PHE A 476 -34.53 0.82 0.10
CA PHE A 476 -35.94 1.20 0.19
C PHE A 476 -36.27 2.30 -0.84
N VAL A 477 -37.54 2.36 -1.25
CA VAL A 477 -38.14 3.42 -2.09
C VAL A 477 -39.50 3.74 -1.49
N ALA A 478 -39.76 5.02 -1.15
CA ALA A 478 -40.99 5.42 -0.46
C ALA A 478 -41.28 4.59 0.81
N GLY A 479 -40.23 4.27 1.58
CA GLY A 479 -40.27 3.39 2.76
C GLY A 479 -40.39 1.88 2.48
N GLU A 480 -40.78 1.45 1.27
CA GLU A 480 -40.95 0.05 0.91
C GLU A 480 -39.62 -0.61 0.48
N PRO A 481 -39.33 -1.86 0.88
CA PRO A 481 -38.03 -2.49 0.64
C PRO A 481 -37.92 -3.03 -0.81
N VAL A 482 -37.04 -2.42 -1.62
CA VAL A 482 -36.91 -2.66 -3.07
C VAL A 482 -35.47 -3.03 -3.43
N SER A 483 -35.29 -4.05 -4.27
CA SER A 483 -33.98 -4.46 -4.81
C SER A 483 -33.61 -3.63 -6.03
N PHE A 484 -32.47 -2.93 -5.96
CA PHE A 484 -31.84 -2.30 -7.12
C PHE A 484 -30.93 -3.30 -7.82
N GLY A 485 -31.42 -3.92 -8.88
CA GLY A 485 -30.73 -4.96 -9.63
C GLY A 485 -31.68 -5.71 -10.57
N ILE A 486 -31.17 -6.74 -11.24
CA ILE A 486 -31.91 -7.46 -12.30
C ILE A 486 -32.91 -8.47 -11.72
N ARG A 487 -32.70 -8.95 -10.50
CA ARG A 487 -33.66 -9.77 -9.73
C ARG A 487 -34.33 -8.96 -8.62
N GLN A 488 -35.67 -8.95 -8.61
CA GLN A 488 -36.49 -8.27 -7.60
C GLN A 488 -36.78 -9.15 -6.35
N GLU A 489 -36.37 -10.42 -6.37
CA GLU A 489 -36.76 -11.44 -5.38
C GLU A 489 -36.23 -11.17 -3.95
N SER A 490 -35.15 -10.40 -3.82
CA SER A 490 -34.42 -10.21 -2.55
C SER A 490 -35.00 -9.16 -1.58
N LYS A 491 -36.15 -8.53 -1.90
CA LYS A 491 -36.83 -7.52 -1.04
C LYS A 491 -35.87 -6.44 -0.50
N GLY A 492 -35.02 -5.92 -1.38
CA GLY A 492 -34.01 -4.91 -1.09
C GLY A 492 -32.82 -5.38 -0.27
N VAL A 493 -32.72 -6.64 0.14
CA VAL A 493 -31.64 -7.14 1.00
C VAL A 493 -30.48 -7.69 0.17
N THR A 494 -29.25 -7.38 0.58
CA THR A 494 -28.01 -7.96 0.04
C THR A 494 -27.06 -8.26 1.18
N THR A 495 -26.65 -9.51 1.32
CA THR A 495 -25.77 -9.99 2.39
C THR A 495 -24.54 -10.68 1.79
N THR A 496 -23.36 -10.33 2.29
CA THR A 496 -22.08 -10.96 1.91
C THR A 496 -21.32 -11.39 3.15
N THR A 497 -21.02 -12.69 3.26
CA THR A 497 -20.04 -13.22 4.21
C THR A 497 -18.77 -13.56 3.43
N ALA A 498 -17.63 -12.99 3.80
CA ALA A 498 -16.37 -13.23 3.10
C ALA A 498 -15.19 -13.47 4.05
N ILE A 499 -14.31 -14.39 3.66
CA ILE A 499 -13.02 -14.65 4.31
C ILE A 499 -11.97 -13.79 3.61
N LYS A 500 -11.20 -13.01 4.38
CA LYS A 500 -10.08 -12.19 3.91
C LYS A 500 -8.76 -12.85 4.30
N LEU A 501 -7.86 -13.05 3.34
CA LEU A 501 -6.48 -13.52 3.55
C LEU A 501 -5.52 -12.48 2.99
N GLY A 502 -4.69 -11.89 3.84
CA GLY A 502 -3.83 -10.75 3.49
C GLY A 502 -2.35 -10.98 3.75
N GLN A 503 -1.53 -10.30 2.97
CA GLN A 503 -0.09 -10.21 3.12
C GLN A 503 0.29 -8.73 3.07
N ASP A 504 0.98 -8.24 4.11
CA ASP A 504 1.49 -6.88 4.21
C ASP A 504 3.02 -6.92 4.21
N TYR A 505 3.65 -6.07 3.40
CA TYR A 505 5.09 -5.85 3.40
C TYR A 505 5.41 -4.34 3.48
N ILE A 506 6.30 -3.98 4.39
CA ILE A 506 6.80 -2.61 4.57
C ILE A 506 8.32 -2.67 4.52
N ARG A 507 8.93 -1.78 3.73
CA ARG A 507 10.38 -1.57 3.74
C ARG A 507 10.72 -0.09 3.74
N ARG A 508 11.50 0.35 4.72
CA ARG A 508 11.98 1.72 4.90
C ARG A 508 13.44 1.81 4.46
N ASP A 509 13.80 2.99 3.98
CA ASP A 509 15.16 3.36 3.60
C ASP A 509 15.40 4.84 4.00
N PRO A 510 16.66 5.33 3.98
CA PRO A 510 16.97 6.70 4.41
C PRO A 510 16.31 7.82 3.57
N GLN A 511 15.68 7.49 2.44
CA GLN A 511 14.99 8.44 1.58
C GLN A 511 13.50 8.13 1.39
N GLY A 512 12.92 7.18 2.12
CA GLY A 512 11.51 6.85 1.94
C GLY A 512 11.08 5.52 2.55
N ALA A 513 9.89 5.10 2.17
CA ALA A 513 9.41 3.76 2.49
C ALA A 513 8.40 3.26 1.45
N TRP A 514 8.48 1.95 1.19
CA TRP A 514 7.53 1.15 0.43
C TRP A 514 6.54 0.49 1.39
N ALA A 515 5.27 0.46 1.01
CA ALA A 515 4.24 -0.39 1.60
C ALA A 515 3.53 -1.13 0.47
N VAL A 516 3.38 -2.44 0.61
CA VAL A 516 2.74 -3.33 -0.38
C VAL A 516 1.73 -4.21 0.36
N ARG A 517 0.53 -4.34 -0.20
CA ARG A 517 -0.53 -5.22 0.29
C ARG A 517 -1.00 -6.13 -0.83
N SER A 518 -1.23 -7.40 -0.50
CA SER A 518 -1.90 -8.39 -1.36
C SER A 518 -2.99 -9.05 -0.52
N GLN A 519 -4.26 -8.85 -0.88
CA GLN A 519 -5.40 -9.40 -0.13
C GLN A 519 -6.32 -10.19 -1.06
N PHE A 520 -6.56 -11.45 -0.72
CA PHE A 520 -7.63 -12.25 -1.31
C PHE A 520 -8.90 -12.10 -0.45
N THR A 521 -10.04 -11.94 -1.11
CA THR A 521 -11.36 -11.92 -0.49
C THR A 521 -12.20 -13.03 -1.14
N ILE A 522 -12.60 -13.99 -0.32
CA ILE A 522 -13.35 -15.19 -0.73
C ILE A 522 -14.76 -15.04 -0.15
N GLY A 523 -15.71 -14.63 -0.99
CA GLY A 523 -17.14 -14.65 -0.67
C GLY A 523 -17.65 -16.08 -0.48
N THR A 524 -18.62 -16.24 0.41
CA THR A 524 -19.16 -17.53 0.85
C THR A 524 -20.68 -17.46 0.96
N SER A 525 -21.35 -18.61 0.93
CA SER A 525 -22.80 -18.76 1.17
C SER A 525 -23.19 -18.76 2.66
N LEU A 526 -22.24 -18.54 3.60
CA LEU A 526 -22.48 -18.63 5.04
C LEU A 526 -23.33 -17.45 5.56
N PHE A 527 -24.10 -17.70 6.63
CA PHE A 527 -24.97 -16.73 7.31
C PHE A 527 -25.96 -16.02 6.37
N ASP A 528 -26.67 -16.81 5.56
CA ASP A 528 -27.68 -16.33 4.60
C ASP A 528 -27.15 -15.24 3.65
N ALA A 529 -25.88 -15.40 3.24
CA ALA A 529 -25.31 -14.60 2.17
C ALA A 529 -26.11 -14.80 0.87
N THR A 530 -26.32 -13.69 0.16
CA THR A 530 -27.10 -13.63 -1.07
C THR A 530 -26.57 -14.61 -2.09
N GLN A 531 -27.45 -15.42 -2.67
CA GLN A 531 -27.15 -16.43 -3.67
C GLN A 531 -28.07 -16.24 -4.86
N TYR A 532 -27.52 -16.28 -6.07
CA TYR A 532 -28.26 -16.20 -7.32
C TYR A 532 -27.72 -17.23 -8.31
N GLU A 533 -28.59 -17.76 -9.17
CA GLU A 533 -28.18 -18.66 -10.24
C GLU A 533 -27.68 -17.88 -11.47
N GLY A 534 -26.65 -18.39 -12.14
CA GLY A 534 -26.13 -17.85 -13.40
C GLY A 534 -24.92 -16.94 -13.20
N SER A 535 -24.92 -15.79 -13.89
CA SER A 535 -23.82 -14.80 -13.83
C SER A 535 -24.18 -13.52 -13.08
N ASP A 536 -25.35 -13.50 -12.41
CA ASP A 536 -25.75 -12.42 -11.50
C ASP A 536 -24.72 -12.25 -10.37
N PRO A 537 -24.42 -11.02 -9.93
CA PRO A 537 -23.51 -10.82 -8.81
C PRO A 537 -24.15 -11.29 -7.49
N ASP A 538 -23.49 -12.22 -6.79
CA ASP A 538 -23.95 -12.79 -5.52
C ASP A 538 -22.85 -12.71 -4.42
N GLY A 539 -23.09 -13.37 -3.29
CA GLY A 539 -22.17 -13.44 -2.15
C GLY A 539 -20.99 -14.40 -2.32
N GLN A 540 -20.91 -15.17 -3.42
CA GLN A 540 -19.89 -16.19 -3.66
C GLN A 540 -18.95 -15.76 -4.79
N PHE A 541 -17.85 -15.10 -4.40
CA PHE A 541 -16.90 -14.54 -5.34
C PHE A 541 -15.46 -14.74 -4.88
N LEU A 542 -14.53 -14.75 -5.82
CA LEU A 542 -13.11 -14.55 -5.54
C LEU A 542 -12.68 -13.18 -6.08
N SER A 543 -12.13 -12.34 -5.21
CA SER A 543 -11.41 -11.13 -5.62
C SER A 543 -10.03 -11.05 -4.96
N TRP A 544 -9.12 -10.39 -5.66
CA TRP A 544 -7.78 -10.05 -5.21
C TRP A 544 -7.59 -8.54 -5.30
N LEU A 545 -7.06 -7.94 -4.25
CA LEU A 545 -6.70 -6.53 -4.16
C LEU A 545 -5.19 -6.42 -3.92
N GLY A 546 -4.47 -5.93 -4.92
CA GLY A 546 -3.08 -5.48 -4.80
C GLY A 546 -3.02 -3.98 -4.54
N GLN A 547 -2.16 -3.55 -3.60
CA GLN A 547 -1.86 -2.14 -3.39
C GLN A 547 -0.37 -1.91 -3.25
N VAL A 548 0.11 -0.78 -3.77
CA VAL A 548 1.50 -0.34 -3.66
C VAL A 548 1.52 1.15 -3.33
N GLN A 549 2.25 1.52 -2.28
CA GLN A 549 2.56 2.90 -1.96
C GLN A 549 4.07 3.09 -1.80
N ARG A 550 4.62 4.12 -2.44
CA ARG A 550 5.97 4.63 -2.20
C ARG A 550 5.88 6.07 -1.71
N VAL A 551 6.45 6.33 -0.55
CA VAL A 551 6.81 7.69 -0.14
C VAL A 551 8.31 7.85 -0.37
N GLN A 552 8.71 8.93 -1.05
CA GLN A 552 10.07 9.22 -1.48
C GLN A 552 10.40 10.68 -1.17
N ARG A 553 11.31 10.91 -0.23
CA ARG A 553 11.99 12.20 -0.09
C ARG A 553 12.91 12.37 -1.30
N LEU A 554 12.73 13.44 -2.06
CA LEU A 554 13.63 13.81 -3.16
C LEU A 554 14.72 14.78 -2.67
N ASN A 555 14.37 15.65 -1.73
CA ASN A 555 15.26 16.56 -1.00
C ASN A 555 14.53 17.10 0.25
N ASP A 556 15.10 18.07 0.97
CA ASP A 556 14.52 18.61 2.21
C ASP A 556 13.22 19.42 2.05
N LYS A 557 12.76 19.69 0.82
CA LYS A 557 11.47 20.34 0.54
C LYS A 557 10.44 19.41 -0.11
N HIS A 558 10.88 18.46 -0.93
CA HIS A 558 10.04 17.63 -1.79
C HIS A 558 9.84 16.22 -1.23
N LEU A 559 8.57 15.84 -1.03
CA LEU A 559 8.15 14.51 -0.60
C LEU A 559 7.14 13.95 -1.61
N LEU A 560 7.64 13.15 -2.54
CA LEU A 560 6.85 12.46 -3.56
C LEU A 560 6.11 11.27 -2.96
N ILE A 561 4.84 11.14 -3.30
CA ILE A 561 3.95 10.05 -2.90
C ILE A 561 3.39 9.43 -4.18
N LEU A 562 3.68 8.15 -4.40
CA LEU A 562 3.06 7.30 -5.41
C LEU A 562 2.14 6.31 -4.70
N GLN A 563 0.89 6.21 -5.14
CA GLN A 563 -0.09 5.21 -4.70
C GLN A 563 -0.67 4.50 -5.91
N SER A 564 -0.91 3.19 -5.80
CA SER A 564 -1.61 2.42 -6.81
C SER A 564 -2.41 1.29 -6.19
N ASP A 565 -3.63 1.10 -6.70
CA ASP A 565 -4.58 0.09 -6.26
C ASP A 565 -5.03 -0.72 -7.49
N LEU A 566 -5.10 -2.04 -7.38
CA LEU A 566 -5.56 -2.95 -8.43
C LEU A 566 -6.47 -4.02 -7.84
N GLN A 567 -7.74 -4.04 -8.25
CA GLN A 567 -8.67 -5.13 -7.96
C GLN A 567 -8.91 -5.98 -9.20
N LEU A 568 -8.77 -7.30 -9.02
CA LEU A 568 -9.17 -8.32 -9.99
C LEU A 568 -10.19 -9.25 -9.34
N SER A 569 -11.21 -9.67 -10.08
CA SER A 569 -12.18 -10.68 -9.64
C SER A 569 -12.50 -11.67 -10.74
N ALA A 570 -12.70 -12.93 -10.34
CA ALA A 570 -13.15 -14.01 -11.22
C ALA A 570 -14.68 -14.01 -11.45
N ASN A 571 -15.42 -13.19 -10.70
CA ASN A 571 -16.89 -13.23 -10.62
C ASN A 571 -17.50 -11.83 -10.80
N SER A 572 -18.77 -11.78 -11.16
CA SER A 572 -19.60 -10.58 -10.99
C SER A 572 -19.67 -10.22 -9.51
N LEU A 573 -19.42 -8.96 -9.14
CA LEU A 573 -19.44 -8.51 -7.75
C LEU A 573 -20.67 -7.67 -7.42
N LEU A 574 -21.27 -7.95 -6.27
CA LEU A 574 -22.26 -7.08 -5.65
C LEU A 574 -21.64 -5.67 -5.43
N PRO A 575 -22.43 -4.58 -5.52
CA PRO A 575 -21.91 -3.21 -5.45
C PRO A 575 -20.98 -2.92 -4.26
N SER A 576 -21.23 -3.54 -3.10
CA SER A 576 -20.41 -3.39 -1.88
C SER A 576 -19.01 -3.99 -2.00
N GLN A 577 -18.80 -4.86 -2.99
CA GLN A 577 -17.55 -5.55 -3.28
C GLN A 577 -16.87 -5.02 -4.55
N GLN A 578 -17.52 -4.12 -5.31
CA GLN A 578 -16.96 -3.49 -6.51
C GLN A 578 -15.86 -2.47 -6.21
N PHE A 579 -14.85 -2.41 -7.07
CA PHE A 579 -13.81 -1.38 -7.04
C PHE A 579 -14.40 -0.04 -7.49
N VAL A 580 -14.02 1.05 -6.82
CA VAL A 580 -14.63 2.37 -7.04
C VAL A 580 -13.56 3.44 -7.32
N ILE A 581 -13.81 4.34 -8.27
CA ILE A 581 -12.95 5.49 -8.57
C ILE A 581 -13.74 6.80 -8.64
N GLY A 582 -13.07 7.90 -8.31
CA GLY A 582 -13.64 9.25 -8.26
C GLY A 582 -13.78 9.79 -6.84
N GLY A 583 -13.51 11.08 -6.65
CA GLY A 583 -13.60 11.79 -5.36
C GLY A 583 -12.25 12.17 -4.76
N GLY A 584 -12.29 13.04 -3.75
CA GLY A 584 -11.10 13.67 -3.15
C GLY A 584 -10.12 12.70 -2.47
N GLN A 585 -10.59 11.50 -2.10
CA GLN A 585 -9.76 10.45 -1.50
C GLN A 585 -9.35 9.35 -2.49
N SER A 586 -9.87 9.40 -3.73
CA SER A 586 -9.64 8.41 -4.79
C SER A 586 -9.06 9.06 -6.05
N LEU A 587 -9.90 9.53 -6.97
CA LEU A 587 -9.47 10.10 -8.25
C LEU A 587 -10.06 11.50 -8.37
N ARG A 588 -9.22 12.51 -8.09
CA ARG A 588 -9.60 13.92 -8.04
C ARG A 588 -9.92 14.44 -9.44
N GLY A 589 -10.85 15.39 -9.52
CA GLY A 589 -11.43 15.95 -10.75
C GLY A 589 -12.84 15.41 -11.05
N TYR A 590 -13.30 14.43 -10.28
CA TYR A 590 -14.60 13.77 -10.42
C TYR A 590 -15.30 13.66 -9.05
N ARG A 591 -16.64 13.65 -9.05
CA ARG A 591 -17.43 13.36 -7.85
C ARG A 591 -17.05 12.03 -7.18
N GLN A 592 -17.24 11.96 -5.87
CA GLN A 592 -17.03 10.75 -5.07
C GLN A 592 -17.88 9.60 -5.62
N ASN A 593 -17.25 8.42 -5.76
CA ASN A 593 -17.84 7.22 -6.34
C ASN A 593 -18.30 7.37 -7.82
N ALA A 594 -17.65 8.22 -8.63
CA ALA A 594 -18.02 8.45 -10.02
C ALA A 594 -18.14 7.18 -10.90
N ARG A 595 -17.32 6.15 -10.68
CA ARG A 595 -17.40 4.87 -11.41
C ARG A 595 -17.16 3.69 -10.47
N SER A 596 -17.88 2.59 -10.68
CA SER A 596 -17.66 1.31 -10.02
C SER A 596 -17.56 0.16 -11.03
N GLY A 597 -16.96 -0.96 -10.64
CA GLY A 597 -16.97 -2.21 -11.39
C GLY A 597 -16.34 -3.38 -10.64
N ASP A 598 -16.52 -4.61 -11.13
CA ASP A 598 -15.97 -5.82 -10.47
C ASP A 598 -14.44 -5.77 -10.31
N ASN A 599 -13.78 -5.14 -11.28
CA ASN A 599 -12.36 -4.96 -11.37
C ASN A 599 -12.06 -3.46 -11.54
N GLY A 600 -10.86 -3.05 -11.16
CA GLY A 600 -10.41 -1.71 -11.48
C GLY A 600 -8.96 -1.47 -11.11
N PHE A 601 -8.40 -0.42 -11.68
CA PHE A 601 -7.05 0.05 -11.44
C PHE A 601 -7.07 1.55 -11.14
N ARG A 602 -6.22 1.98 -10.21
CA ARG A 602 -5.97 3.37 -9.87
C ARG A 602 -4.48 3.60 -9.69
N VAL A 603 -4.03 4.79 -10.09
CA VAL A 603 -2.71 5.34 -9.75
C VAL A 603 -2.86 6.82 -9.37
N SER A 604 -2.07 7.26 -8.41
CA SER A 604 -2.00 8.64 -7.93
C SER A 604 -0.54 9.01 -7.68
N ILE A 605 -0.14 10.18 -8.17
CA ILE A 605 1.19 10.77 -7.96
C ILE A 605 0.97 12.16 -7.36
N GLU A 606 1.54 12.43 -6.18
CA GLU A 606 1.45 13.71 -5.46
C GLU A 606 2.84 14.09 -4.93
N ASP A 607 3.39 15.26 -5.31
CA ASP A 607 4.63 15.79 -4.73
C ASP A 607 4.32 16.88 -3.72
N ARG A 608 4.67 16.68 -2.44
CA ARG A 608 4.45 17.66 -1.39
C ARG A 608 5.66 18.57 -1.24
N ILE A 609 5.53 19.78 -1.76
CA ILE A 609 6.54 20.84 -1.76
C ILE A 609 6.36 21.70 -0.52
N THR A 610 7.27 21.57 0.44
CA THR A 610 7.23 22.31 1.72
C THR A 610 7.70 23.76 1.51
N LEU A 611 6.78 24.70 1.70
CA LEU A 611 7.05 26.15 1.59
C LEU A 611 7.45 26.79 2.91
N GLN A 612 6.83 26.36 4.03
CA GLN A 612 7.12 26.86 5.37
C GLN A 612 7.18 25.71 6.37
N ARG A 613 8.02 25.88 7.40
CA ARG A 613 8.14 24.96 8.54
C ARG A 613 7.82 25.70 9.85
N ASP A 614 7.40 24.97 10.88
CA ASP A 614 7.28 25.49 12.23
C ASP A 614 8.65 25.57 12.94
N ALA A 615 8.66 26.06 14.19
CA ALA A 615 9.88 26.18 14.99
C ALA A 615 10.52 24.82 15.37
N SER A 616 9.78 23.72 15.24
CA SER A 616 10.24 22.34 15.46
C SER A 616 10.71 21.69 14.15
N GLY A 617 10.65 22.39 13.03
CA GLY A 617 11.02 21.89 11.70
C GLY A 617 9.93 21.12 10.97
N ASN A 618 8.71 20.99 11.49
CA ASN A 618 7.61 20.29 10.83
C ASN A 618 7.06 21.12 9.66
N PRO A 619 6.60 20.52 8.54
CA PRO A 619 5.92 21.26 7.48
C PRO A 619 4.67 21.98 7.99
N LYS A 620 4.62 23.31 7.85
CA LYS A 620 3.47 24.15 8.22
C LYS A 620 2.62 24.51 7.01
N LEU A 621 3.24 24.73 5.85
CA LEU A 621 2.57 25.05 4.59
C LEU A 621 3.24 24.26 3.46
N GLN A 622 2.44 23.55 2.67
CA GLN A 622 2.89 22.79 1.51
C GLN A 622 1.98 23.05 0.31
N LEU A 623 2.58 23.04 -0.89
CA LEU A 623 1.86 22.82 -2.14
C LEU A 623 1.94 21.35 -2.52
N ALA A 624 0.90 20.84 -3.17
CA ALA A 624 0.79 19.43 -3.55
C ALA A 624 0.26 19.31 -4.99
N PRO A 625 1.06 19.58 -6.04
CA PRO A 625 0.71 19.18 -7.41
C PRO A 625 0.49 17.66 -7.48
N PHE A 626 -0.54 17.23 -8.20
CA PHE A 626 -0.89 15.82 -8.33
C PHE A 626 -1.46 15.44 -9.71
N LEU A 627 -1.30 14.17 -10.05
CA LEU A 627 -1.93 13.51 -11.20
C LEU A 627 -2.56 12.19 -10.73
N ASP A 628 -3.86 12.03 -10.97
CA ASP A 628 -4.60 10.80 -10.72
C ASP A 628 -5.09 10.19 -12.05
N ALA A 629 -5.10 8.87 -12.14
CA ALA A 629 -5.69 8.13 -13.26
C ALA A 629 -6.26 6.78 -12.79
N GLY A 630 -7.25 6.26 -13.50
CA GLY A 630 -7.84 4.97 -13.16
C GLY A 630 -8.90 4.52 -14.16
N THR A 631 -9.26 3.24 -14.08
CA THR A 631 -10.29 2.62 -14.92
C THR A 631 -10.99 1.49 -14.17
N VAL A 632 -12.25 1.24 -14.51
CA VAL A 632 -13.04 0.11 -13.99
C VAL A 632 -13.55 -0.77 -15.13
N TRP A 633 -13.71 -2.06 -14.86
CA TRP A 633 -14.35 -2.98 -15.78
C TRP A 633 -15.04 -4.12 -15.04
N ASN A 634 -16.16 -4.59 -15.59
CA ASN A 634 -16.81 -5.79 -15.08
C ASN A 634 -16.22 -7.05 -15.72
N THR A 635 -16.46 -8.18 -15.08
CA THR A 635 -16.26 -9.50 -15.70
C THR A 635 -17.18 -9.65 -16.93
N PRO A 636 -16.80 -10.45 -17.95
CA PRO A 636 -17.53 -10.48 -19.23
C PRO A 636 -19.02 -10.83 -19.14
N ASN A 637 -19.39 -11.62 -18.13
CA ASN A 637 -20.76 -12.11 -17.94
C ASN A 637 -21.56 -11.30 -16.92
N ASN A 638 -21.01 -10.22 -16.35
CA ASN A 638 -21.76 -9.37 -15.43
C ASN A 638 -22.93 -8.70 -16.17
N PRO A 639 -24.18 -8.92 -15.73
CA PRO A 639 -25.34 -8.42 -16.45
C PRO A 639 -25.54 -6.90 -16.23
N ASN A 640 -24.87 -6.29 -15.25
CA ASN A 640 -24.82 -4.84 -15.08
C ASN A 640 -23.85 -4.22 -16.09
N LYS A 641 -24.38 -3.41 -17.02
CA LYS A 641 -23.57 -2.71 -18.02
C LYS A 641 -22.99 -1.41 -17.45
N LEU A 642 -21.66 -1.27 -17.51
CA LEU A 642 -20.98 -0.02 -17.17
C LEU A 642 -21.17 1.03 -18.27
N THR A 643 -21.03 2.32 -17.90
CA THR A 643 -20.96 3.44 -18.85
C THR A 643 -19.76 3.30 -19.80
N ASN A 644 -19.75 4.09 -20.88
CA ASN A 644 -18.64 4.07 -21.85
C ASN A 644 -17.37 4.77 -21.31
N GLN A 645 -17.51 5.85 -20.52
CA GLN A 645 -16.37 6.55 -19.91
C GLN A 645 -15.87 5.80 -18.67
N ARG A 646 -15.20 4.67 -18.88
CA ARG A 646 -14.66 3.81 -17.80
C ARG A 646 -13.32 4.28 -17.25
N PHE A 647 -12.49 4.85 -18.13
CA PHE A 647 -11.22 5.48 -17.78
C PHE A 647 -11.45 6.95 -17.40
N LEU A 648 -10.85 7.36 -16.29
CA LEU A 648 -10.85 8.73 -15.77
C LEU A 648 -9.41 9.17 -15.48
N SER A 649 -9.13 10.47 -15.59
CA SER A 649 -7.86 11.05 -15.14
C SER A 649 -8.01 12.52 -14.81
N GLY A 650 -7.34 12.99 -13.76
CA GLY A 650 -7.40 14.38 -13.31
C GLY A 650 -6.02 14.89 -12.88
N LEU A 651 -5.74 16.15 -13.19
CA LEU A 651 -4.51 16.86 -12.85
C LEU A 651 -4.87 18.05 -11.97
N GLY A 652 -4.10 18.33 -10.92
CA GLY A 652 -4.45 19.40 -10.01
C GLY A 652 -3.36 19.88 -9.07
N LEU A 653 -3.76 20.79 -8.16
CA LEU A 653 -2.91 21.40 -7.17
C LEU A 653 -3.64 21.45 -5.82
N GLY A 654 -3.00 20.87 -4.81
CA GLY A 654 -3.40 20.97 -3.41
C GLY A 654 -2.63 22.03 -2.64
N VAL A 655 -3.27 22.57 -1.61
CA VAL A 655 -2.66 23.39 -0.55
C VAL A 655 -2.90 22.67 0.78
N ILE A 656 -1.83 22.34 1.49
CA ILE A 656 -1.88 21.73 2.83
C ILE A 656 -1.30 22.74 3.82
N TRP A 657 -2.09 23.15 4.82
CA TRP A 657 -1.74 24.25 5.70
C TRP A 657 -2.15 23.99 7.15
N GLN A 658 -1.25 24.25 8.08
CA GLN A 658 -1.52 24.36 9.51
C GLN A 658 -1.50 25.85 9.91
N PRO A 659 -2.61 26.60 9.77
CA PRO A 659 -2.66 28.03 10.08
C PRO A 659 -2.30 28.31 11.54
N ILE A 660 -2.95 27.57 12.45
CA ILE A 660 -2.78 27.60 13.89
C ILE A 660 -2.45 26.19 14.39
N ARG A 661 -1.95 26.07 15.62
CA ARG A 661 -1.73 24.76 16.25
C ARG A 661 -3.03 23.95 16.22
N GLN A 662 -2.92 22.63 16.11
CA GLN A 662 -4.03 21.66 16.16
C GLN A 662 -5.04 21.70 14.99
N VAL A 663 -5.11 22.76 14.18
CA VAL A 663 -5.97 22.83 12.98
C VAL A 663 -5.16 22.60 11.71
N ASN A 664 -5.50 21.54 10.97
CA ASN A 664 -4.96 21.24 9.65
C ASN A 664 -6.02 21.45 8.58
N LEU A 665 -5.67 22.16 7.52
CA LEU A 665 -6.48 22.39 6.33
C LEU A 665 -5.82 21.72 5.13
N ARG A 666 -6.62 21.08 4.28
CA ARG A 666 -6.27 20.71 2.91
C ARG A 666 -7.35 21.23 1.97
N VAL A 667 -6.96 21.85 0.87
CA VAL A 667 -7.84 22.24 -0.24
C VAL A 667 -7.17 21.83 -1.53
N ASP A 668 -7.85 21.02 -2.34
CA ASP A 668 -7.38 20.54 -3.64
C ASP A 668 -8.28 21.09 -4.75
N TYR A 669 -7.68 21.64 -5.81
CA TYR A 669 -8.37 21.93 -7.07
C TYR A 669 -7.86 20.98 -8.16
N ALA A 670 -8.78 20.31 -8.85
CA ALA A 670 -8.50 19.26 -9.81
C ALA A 670 -9.25 19.46 -11.12
N PHE A 671 -8.53 19.49 -12.23
CA PHE A 671 -9.09 19.57 -13.57
C PHE A 671 -9.28 18.16 -14.17
N PRO A 672 -10.50 17.73 -14.52
CA PRO A 672 -10.74 16.45 -15.18
C PRO A 672 -10.25 16.47 -16.63
N LEU A 673 -9.35 15.54 -16.96
CA LEU A 673 -8.80 15.37 -18.31
C LEU A 673 -9.73 14.57 -19.22
N VAL A 674 -10.58 13.70 -18.66
CA VAL A 674 -11.65 12.98 -19.38
C VAL A 674 -13.00 13.59 -19.02
N ARG A 675 -13.80 13.98 -20.02
CA ARG A 675 -15.17 14.48 -19.80
C ARG A 675 -16.14 13.32 -19.60
N ILE A 676 -16.97 13.41 -18.56
CA ILE A 676 -18.08 12.49 -18.31
C ILE A 676 -19.42 13.20 -18.59
N SER A 677 -20.41 12.47 -19.09
CA SER A 677 -21.74 13.00 -19.45
C SER A 677 -22.69 13.16 -18.26
N ASP A 678 -22.41 12.45 -17.17
CA ASP A 678 -23.14 12.41 -15.91
C ASP A 678 -22.54 13.34 -14.83
N LYS A 679 -21.82 14.39 -15.27
CA LYS A 679 -21.35 15.46 -14.37
C LYS A 679 -22.56 16.23 -13.82
N GLY A 680 -22.63 16.39 -12.50
CA GLY A 680 -23.61 17.25 -11.84
C GLY A 680 -23.08 18.66 -11.56
N ASP A 681 -23.77 19.37 -10.67
CA ASP A 681 -23.38 20.70 -10.19
C ASP A 681 -23.21 20.70 -8.66
N ASN A 682 -21.95 20.72 -8.22
CA ASN A 682 -21.49 20.93 -6.84
C ASN A 682 -19.97 21.14 -6.84
N LEU A 683 -19.39 21.37 -5.66
CA LEU A 683 -17.95 21.61 -5.49
C LEU A 683 -17.07 20.49 -6.08
N GLN A 684 -17.40 19.22 -5.88
CA GLN A 684 -16.60 18.10 -6.38
C GLN A 684 -16.66 17.97 -7.91
N ASP A 685 -17.84 18.19 -8.49
CA ASP A 685 -18.01 18.23 -9.95
C ASP A 685 -17.27 19.42 -10.57
N ASN A 686 -17.09 20.51 -9.81
CA ASN A 686 -16.24 21.64 -10.16
C ASN A 686 -14.75 21.45 -9.76
N GLY A 687 -14.38 20.24 -9.35
CA GLY A 687 -13.00 19.84 -9.07
C GLY A 687 -12.44 20.30 -7.72
N ILE A 688 -13.28 20.87 -6.85
CA ILE A 688 -12.88 21.42 -5.55
C ILE A 688 -13.13 20.40 -4.45
N TYR A 689 -12.08 20.09 -3.70
CA TYR A 689 -12.14 19.27 -2.50
C TYR A 689 -11.51 19.96 -1.30
N PHE A 690 -12.04 19.72 -0.11
CA PHE A 690 -11.44 20.23 1.11
C PHE A 690 -11.56 19.24 2.28
N ASN A 691 -10.68 19.41 3.25
CA ASN A 691 -10.74 18.76 4.56
C ASN A 691 -10.13 19.68 5.61
N ILE A 692 -10.88 19.94 6.66
CA ILE A 692 -10.46 20.68 7.86
C ILE A 692 -10.47 19.68 9.02
N ILE A 693 -9.35 19.52 9.74
CA ILE A 693 -9.24 18.66 10.92
C ILE A 693 -8.74 19.47 12.10
N TYR A 694 -9.46 19.43 13.21
CA TYR A 694 -9.03 19.96 14.51
C TYR A 694 -8.78 18.80 15.50
N THR A 695 -7.58 18.75 16.07
CA THR A 695 -7.14 17.71 17.02
C THR A 695 -6.74 18.37 18.35
N PRO A 696 -7.65 18.50 19.33
CA PRO A 696 -7.40 19.19 20.61
C PRO A 696 -6.36 18.51 21.51
#